data_AF-A0A519NP57-F1
#
_entry.id   AF-A0A519NP57-F1
#
_cell.length_a   1.000
_cell.length_b   1.000
_cell.length_c   1.000
_cell.angle_alpha   90.00
_cell.angle_beta   90.00
_cell.angle_gamma   90.00
#
_symmetry.space_group_name_H-M   'P 1'
#
loop_
_entity.id
_entity.type
_entity.pdbx_description
1 polymer ?
#
loop_
_entity_poly.entity_id
_entity_poly.type
_entity_poly.pdbx_seq_one_letter_code
_entity_poly.pdbx_strand_id
1 'polypeptide(L)'
;MKKFTILFLLLSLASFAQVTTVPFPALATGPVTLNFNKAGTPLATYTGTIYAHIGVTVNGEPWQNVKGTWGVDSSQPAMTLVSGTTYKLEITPDLYTYFGVPTSSTITQICVVFRAAGTSGQPQSVNYFSNVGAFQVTLSAPAANSTTILNANGNLTVTASNTGGPASYSLSSNGVTLNTNASTSNYSFTHTGITANQNYTLVVTQGTNVITRNFYVMVNPGTLTEAMPTAWEDGINYIAADPTQAVLVLDAPNKDFVYVAGSFNGYQPSTQHAMKKDPATGKFWLRLTNLTANAVNTYQYWVVDQTPIANSPVLVKTADPFSTLVLNGADANYPSGQEREVTVLQTAQPAYNWQVTNFTKPAKEDLVIYEVLVRDFDAGMSYQSLIDKIDYFKNLKVNAIELMPVMEYEGDESWGYNTSFHMAADKFYGTQNKLKEFIDLCHQNGIAIIMDVALNHAFGSNPMNRMWMTDPDGDGWGSPSTENPYFNTMGMHSYNVGSDFNHQQPRTKNYVRRVLKHWIEEFNIDGFRWDLTKGFTQNCPNSDACTNGYQQDRVDVLKEYVDYTWNLDPTHYAIFEHLGQDNEEREWANYRINEGKGIMMWGIMNSQYNELSMGYASNINRVGHSSRGFTGKRLVGYAESHDEERLMYKNLQFGNSLSASHNVKNLNTALLRMSAITAMLIPVPGPKMIWHFGELGMDDSIYTCNNGVVNLPGGTDGDCKLDTKPQPQWAENWMGVIQRKKLY
;
A
#
# COMPACT_ATOMS: atom_id res chain seq x y z
N MET A 1 -59.85 8.71 -17.48
CA MET A 1 -58.42 8.40 -17.75
C MET A 1 -58.02 7.22 -16.88
N LYS A 2 -57.53 6.14 -17.50
CA LYS A 2 -57.34 4.82 -16.88
C LYS A 2 -56.10 4.82 -15.97
N LYS A 3 -56.26 4.24 -14.77
CA LYS A 3 -55.17 3.96 -13.81
C LYS A 3 -54.32 2.81 -14.36
N PHE A 4 -53.03 3.06 -14.60
CA PHE A 4 -52.06 1.99 -14.85
C PHE A 4 -51.52 1.52 -13.49
N THR A 5 -51.86 0.28 -13.13
CA THR A 5 -51.24 -0.45 -12.02
C THR A 5 -50.15 -1.31 -12.64
N ILE A 6 -48.88 -0.93 -12.49
CA ILE A 6 -47.75 -1.73 -12.94
C ILE A 6 -47.46 -2.74 -11.83
N LEU A 7 -47.88 -3.98 -12.06
CA LEU A 7 -47.56 -5.14 -11.24
C LEU A 7 -46.12 -5.54 -11.57
N PHE A 8 -45.17 -5.25 -10.68
CA PHE A 8 -43.82 -5.79 -10.77
C PHE A 8 -43.88 -7.31 -10.51
N LEU A 9 -43.86 -8.10 -11.58
CA LEU A 9 -43.57 -9.53 -11.48
C LEU A 9 -42.07 -9.67 -11.16
N LEU A 10 -41.75 -10.04 -9.92
CA LEU A 10 -40.46 -10.60 -9.55
C LEU A 10 -40.27 -11.92 -10.31
N LEU A 11 -39.59 -11.89 -11.45
CA LEU A 11 -39.02 -13.09 -12.04
C LEU A 11 -37.82 -13.50 -11.17
N SER A 12 -38.02 -14.51 -10.33
CA SER A 12 -36.93 -15.25 -9.72
C SER A 12 -36.12 -15.92 -10.83
N LEU A 13 -34.96 -15.38 -11.19
CA LEU A 13 -33.96 -16.11 -11.96
C LEU A 13 -33.41 -17.20 -11.04
N ALA A 14 -33.96 -18.41 -11.16
CA ALA A 14 -33.38 -19.59 -10.54
C ALA A 14 -32.08 -19.93 -11.28
N SER A 15 -30.94 -19.46 -10.78
CA SER A 15 -29.63 -19.96 -11.21
C SER A 15 -29.48 -21.39 -10.69
N PHE A 16 -29.56 -22.38 -11.57
CA PHE A 16 -29.28 -23.76 -11.20
C PHE A 16 -27.76 -23.98 -11.17
N ALA A 17 -27.23 -24.43 -10.04
CA ALA A 17 -25.83 -24.83 -9.93
C ALA A 17 -25.50 -25.95 -10.93
N GLN A 18 -24.33 -25.88 -11.55
CA GLN A 18 -23.91 -26.81 -12.63
C GLN A 18 -23.67 -28.23 -12.11
N VAL A 19 -23.37 -28.37 -10.82
CA VAL A 19 -23.29 -29.65 -10.09
C VAL A 19 -24.07 -29.51 -8.78
N THR A 20 -24.88 -30.52 -8.45
CA THR A 20 -25.62 -30.59 -7.18
C THR A 20 -25.61 -32.01 -6.63
N THR A 21 -25.83 -32.17 -5.32
CA THR A 21 -25.98 -33.47 -4.67
C THR A 21 -27.39 -33.63 -4.10
N VAL A 22 -27.87 -34.86 -3.96
CA VAL A 22 -29.10 -35.19 -3.24
C VAL A 22 -28.78 -36.32 -2.26
N PRO A 23 -28.88 -36.11 -0.92
CA PRO A 23 -29.20 -34.83 -0.27
C PRO A 23 -28.13 -33.75 -0.51
N PHE A 24 -28.51 -32.47 -0.33
CA PHE A 24 -27.60 -31.33 -0.36
C PHE A 24 -27.52 -30.65 1.02
N PRO A 25 -26.33 -30.53 1.63
CA PRO A 25 -25.08 -31.16 1.22
C PRO A 25 -25.18 -32.70 1.33
N ALA A 26 -24.28 -33.38 0.64
CA ALA A 26 -24.18 -34.83 0.72
C ALA A 26 -23.85 -35.25 2.16
N LEU A 27 -24.39 -36.36 2.63
CA LEU A 27 -24.00 -36.95 3.92
C LEU A 27 -23.05 -38.11 3.65
N ALA A 28 -21.92 -38.16 4.36
CA ALA A 28 -20.93 -39.21 4.16
C ALA A 28 -21.47 -40.62 4.46
N THR A 29 -22.47 -40.72 5.35
CA THR A 29 -23.05 -41.97 5.86
C THR A 29 -24.36 -42.37 5.17
N GLY A 30 -24.71 -41.76 4.04
CA GLY A 30 -25.94 -42.07 3.32
C GLY A 30 -25.74 -42.03 1.81
N PRO A 31 -26.72 -42.55 1.04
CA PRO A 31 -26.65 -42.55 -0.42
C PRO A 31 -26.67 -41.12 -0.96
N VAL A 32 -25.90 -40.88 -2.02
CA VAL A 32 -25.78 -39.57 -2.65
C VAL A 32 -26.02 -39.69 -4.15
N THR A 33 -26.96 -38.92 -4.67
CA THR A 33 -27.09 -38.72 -6.12
C THR A 33 -26.35 -37.44 -6.51
N LEU A 34 -25.33 -37.55 -7.35
CA LEU A 34 -24.60 -36.42 -7.93
C LEU A 34 -25.22 -36.05 -9.27
N ASN A 35 -25.76 -34.84 -9.41
CA ASN A 35 -26.34 -34.34 -10.65
C ASN A 35 -25.39 -33.34 -11.33
N PHE A 36 -25.29 -33.41 -12.65
CA PHE A 36 -24.48 -32.54 -13.49
C PHE A 36 -25.30 -32.00 -14.65
N ASN A 37 -25.38 -30.68 -14.78
CA ASN A 37 -25.97 -30.02 -15.94
C ASN A 37 -24.86 -29.61 -16.91
N LYS A 38 -24.78 -30.25 -18.08
CA LYS A 38 -23.76 -29.95 -19.08
C LYS A 38 -23.95 -28.60 -19.79
N ALA A 39 -25.12 -27.97 -19.67
CA ALA A 39 -25.37 -26.66 -20.28
C ALA A 39 -24.34 -25.64 -19.79
N GLY A 40 -23.78 -24.84 -20.70
CA GLY A 40 -22.74 -23.86 -20.37
C GLY A 40 -21.37 -24.45 -20.04
N THR A 41 -21.14 -25.75 -20.22
CA THR A 41 -19.78 -26.36 -20.14
C THR A 41 -19.23 -26.65 -21.54
N PRO A 42 -17.92 -26.94 -21.68
CA PRO A 42 -17.36 -27.51 -22.91
C PRO A 42 -18.04 -28.81 -23.38
N LEU A 43 -18.79 -29.48 -22.50
CA LEU A 43 -19.58 -30.68 -22.82
C LEU A 43 -20.96 -30.35 -23.40
N ALA A 44 -21.40 -29.09 -23.46
CA ALA A 44 -22.78 -28.71 -23.80
C ALA A 44 -23.28 -29.36 -25.12
N THR A 45 -22.44 -29.38 -26.16
CA THR A 45 -22.76 -29.95 -27.48
C THR A 45 -22.48 -31.45 -27.59
N TYR A 46 -21.79 -32.05 -26.62
CA TYR A 46 -21.41 -33.46 -26.66
C TYR A 46 -22.61 -34.39 -26.42
N THR A 47 -22.83 -35.36 -27.30
CA THR A 47 -23.98 -36.29 -27.26
C THR A 47 -23.61 -37.72 -26.86
N GLY A 48 -22.32 -38.01 -26.69
CA GLY A 48 -21.85 -39.32 -26.25
C GLY A 48 -21.95 -39.55 -24.73
N THR A 49 -21.33 -40.62 -24.26
CA THR A 49 -21.31 -40.98 -22.84
C THR A 49 -20.37 -40.06 -22.07
N ILE A 50 -20.87 -39.46 -20.99
CA ILE A 50 -20.07 -38.61 -20.08
C ILE A 50 -19.60 -39.48 -18.91
N TYR A 51 -18.30 -39.43 -18.61
CA TYR A 51 -17.71 -40.12 -17.47
C TYR A 51 -17.35 -39.13 -16.37
N ALA A 52 -17.46 -39.55 -15.11
CA ALA A 52 -17.03 -38.78 -13.95
C ALA A 52 -15.69 -39.31 -13.43
N HIS A 53 -14.63 -38.51 -13.54
CA HIS A 53 -13.43 -38.73 -12.77
C HIS A 53 -13.67 -38.18 -11.36
N ILE A 54 -13.88 -39.08 -10.40
CA ILE A 54 -14.45 -38.72 -9.10
C ILE A 54 -13.63 -39.30 -7.95
N GLY A 55 -13.36 -38.47 -6.94
CA GLY A 55 -12.72 -38.82 -5.68
C GLY A 55 -13.33 -38.02 -4.52
N VAL A 56 -12.67 -38.06 -3.37
CA VAL A 56 -13.13 -37.36 -2.15
C VAL A 56 -11.97 -36.65 -1.45
N THR A 57 -12.30 -35.61 -0.69
CA THR A 57 -11.35 -35.01 0.26
C THR A 57 -11.40 -35.78 1.57
N VAL A 58 -10.28 -36.40 1.96
CA VAL A 58 -10.18 -37.24 3.17
C VAL A 58 -9.19 -36.60 4.13
N ASN A 59 -9.63 -36.28 5.35
CA ASN A 59 -8.80 -35.65 6.39
C ASN A 59 -8.06 -34.37 5.91
N GLY A 60 -8.69 -33.58 5.04
CA GLY A 60 -8.15 -32.33 4.50
C GLY A 60 -7.44 -32.46 3.16
N GLU A 61 -7.07 -33.67 2.74
CA GLU A 61 -6.37 -33.89 1.47
C GLU A 61 -7.36 -34.15 0.32
N PRO A 62 -7.38 -33.34 -0.76
CA PRO A 62 -8.29 -33.52 -1.87
C PRO A 62 -7.89 -34.69 -2.80
N TRP A 63 -8.81 -35.09 -3.68
CA TRP A 63 -8.57 -36.11 -4.72
C TRP A 63 -8.05 -37.46 -4.20
N GLN A 64 -8.49 -37.87 -3.02
CA GLN A 64 -8.22 -39.19 -2.47
C GLN A 64 -9.23 -40.20 -3.00
N ASN A 65 -8.84 -41.48 -2.98
CA ASN A 65 -9.72 -42.62 -3.29
C ASN A 65 -10.45 -42.51 -4.64
N VAL A 66 -9.76 -41.98 -5.65
CA VAL A 66 -10.33 -41.74 -6.98
C VAL A 66 -10.82 -43.03 -7.64
N LYS A 67 -11.99 -42.96 -8.29
CA LYS A 67 -12.57 -44.08 -9.04
C LYS A 67 -12.00 -44.17 -10.45
N GLY A 68 -11.33 -45.29 -10.69
CA GLY A 68 -10.74 -45.61 -11.99
C GLY A 68 -9.50 -44.80 -12.30
N THR A 69 -8.99 -44.98 -13.52
CA THR A 69 -7.81 -44.31 -14.03
C THR A 69 -8.22 -43.20 -14.98
N TRP A 70 -7.53 -42.05 -14.92
CA TRP A 70 -7.77 -40.94 -15.85
C TRP A 70 -7.66 -41.39 -17.31
N GLY A 71 -8.62 -40.98 -18.15
CA GLY A 71 -8.63 -41.30 -19.58
C GLY A 71 -8.97 -42.75 -19.94
N VAL A 72 -9.34 -43.59 -18.96
CA VAL A 72 -9.73 -44.99 -19.18
C VAL A 72 -11.21 -45.17 -18.86
N ASP A 73 -12.05 -45.03 -19.90
CA ASP A 73 -13.52 -45.07 -19.83
C ASP A 73 -14.08 -46.28 -19.09
N SER A 74 -13.52 -47.47 -19.33
CA SER A 74 -13.98 -48.73 -18.72
C SER A 74 -13.81 -48.79 -17.19
N SER A 75 -12.97 -47.91 -16.63
CA SER A 75 -12.67 -47.90 -15.19
C SER A 75 -13.38 -46.78 -14.42
N GLN A 76 -13.97 -45.81 -15.13
CA GLN A 76 -14.62 -44.65 -14.53
C GLN A 76 -16.14 -44.78 -14.56
N PRO A 77 -16.85 -44.23 -13.56
CA PRO A 77 -18.30 -44.24 -13.56
C PRO A 77 -18.88 -43.45 -14.73
N ALA A 78 -19.74 -44.10 -15.52
CA ALA A 78 -20.53 -43.46 -16.55
C ALA A 78 -21.73 -42.73 -15.94
N MET A 79 -21.96 -41.50 -16.37
CA MET A 79 -23.12 -40.69 -15.99
C MET A 79 -24.36 -41.15 -16.75
N THR A 80 -25.50 -41.20 -16.06
CA THR A 80 -26.81 -41.53 -16.67
C THR A 80 -27.55 -40.26 -17.07
N LEU A 81 -27.98 -40.14 -18.32
CA LEU A 81 -28.80 -39.00 -18.76
C LEU A 81 -30.18 -39.05 -18.08
N VAL A 82 -30.59 -37.95 -17.45
CA VAL A 82 -31.89 -37.81 -16.79
C VAL A 82 -32.88 -37.11 -17.72
N SER A 83 -32.53 -35.90 -18.17
CA SER A 83 -33.38 -35.10 -19.07
C SER A 83 -32.60 -33.95 -19.68
N GLY A 84 -32.76 -33.71 -20.98
CA GLY A 84 -32.16 -32.57 -21.67
C GLY A 84 -30.64 -32.54 -21.49
N THR A 85 -30.15 -31.61 -20.66
CA THR A 85 -28.73 -31.40 -20.37
C THR A 85 -28.30 -31.95 -19.00
N THR A 86 -29.19 -32.59 -18.24
CA THR A 86 -28.90 -33.05 -16.88
C THR A 86 -28.62 -34.55 -16.85
N TYR A 87 -27.49 -34.90 -16.22
CA TYR A 87 -27.01 -36.25 -15.99
C TYR A 87 -26.90 -36.52 -14.49
N LYS A 88 -26.92 -37.79 -14.09
CA LYS A 88 -26.74 -38.21 -12.70
C LYS A 88 -25.75 -39.37 -12.53
N LEU A 89 -25.16 -39.46 -11.35
CA LEU A 89 -24.41 -40.60 -10.84
C LEU A 89 -24.93 -40.96 -9.46
N GLU A 90 -25.31 -42.22 -9.27
CA GLU A 90 -25.73 -42.75 -7.98
C GLU A 90 -24.50 -43.27 -7.22
N ILE A 91 -24.25 -42.72 -6.04
CA ILE A 91 -23.17 -43.08 -5.14
C ILE A 91 -23.80 -43.79 -3.95
N THR A 92 -23.72 -45.12 -3.94
CA THR A 92 -24.42 -45.99 -2.97
C THR A 92 -23.50 -47.09 -2.44
N PRO A 93 -23.74 -47.62 -1.22
CA PRO A 93 -24.78 -47.21 -0.26
C PRO A 93 -24.49 -45.90 0.48
N ASP A 94 -23.22 -45.49 0.56
CA ASP A 94 -22.74 -44.26 1.19
C ASP A 94 -21.35 -43.88 0.65
N LEU A 95 -20.80 -42.72 1.03
CA LEU A 95 -19.51 -42.27 0.51
C LEU A 95 -18.32 -43.09 1.05
N TYR A 96 -18.36 -43.54 2.30
CA TYR A 96 -17.29 -44.36 2.88
C TYR A 96 -17.17 -45.69 2.13
N THR A 97 -18.29 -46.38 1.95
CA THR A 97 -18.37 -47.66 1.27
C THR A 97 -18.07 -47.50 -0.22
N TYR A 98 -18.67 -46.50 -0.87
CA TYR A 98 -18.47 -46.30 -2.30
C TYR A 98 -17.00 -46.00 -2.60
N PHE A 99 -16.35 -45.08 -1.89
CA PHE A 99 -14.94 -44.71 -2.13
C PHE A 99 -13.93 -45.62 -1.42
N GLY A 100 -14.35 -46.55 -0.55
CA GLY A 100 -13.45 -47.41 0.21
C GLY A 100 -12.64 -46.65 1.26
N VAL A 101 -13.22 -45.60 1.84
CA VAL A 101 -12.61 -44.78 2.90
C VAL A 101 -12.99 -45.38 4.26
N PRO A 102 -12.04 -45.60 5.19
CA PRO A 102 -12.37 -46.04 6.54
C PRO A 102 -13.29 -45.04 7.25
N THR A 103 -14.30 -45.52 8.00
CA THR A 103 -15.23 -44.67 8.77
C THR A 103 -14.57 -43.93 9.94
N SER A 104 -13.32 -44.27 10.27
CA SER A 104 -12.45 -43.52 11.20
C SER A 104 -11.86 -42.24 10.59
N SER A 105 -11.93 -42.09 9.26
CA SER A 105 -11.51 -40.88 8.55
C SER A 105 -12.70 -39.95 8.32
N THR A 106 -12.43 -38.68 7.99
CA THR A 106 -13.47 -37.69 7.69
C THR A 106 -13.49 -37.37 6.19
N ILE A 107 -14.65 -37.48 5.56
CA ILE A 107 -14.90 -37.01 4.18
C ILE A 107 -15.54 -35.62 4.23
N THR A 108 -14.89 -34.60 3.67
CA THR A 108 -15.38 -33.21 3.70
C THR A 108 -15.89 -32.70 2.35
N GLN A 109 -15.47 -33.29 1.22
CA GLN A 109 -15.92 -32.91 -0.13
C GLN A 109 -15.91 -34.11 -1.09
N ILE A 110 -16.79 -34.08 -2.10
CA ILE A 110 -16.70 -34.86 -3.34
C ILE A 110 -15.97 -34.01 -4.37
N CYS A 111 -14.92 -34.55 -4.98
CA CYS A 111 -14.12 -33.92 -6.02
C CYS A 111 -14.47 -34.59 -7.37
N VAL A 112 -14.86 -33.83 -8.39
CA VAL A 112 -15.26 -34.43 -9.69
C VAL A 112 -14.89 -33.58 -10.90
N VAL A 113 -14.46 -34.26 -11.96
CA VAL A 113 -14.37 -33.74 -13.33
C VAL A 113 -15.25 -34.59 -14.25
N PHE A 114 -16.08 -33.95 -15.06
CA PHE A 114 -16.88 -34.62 -16.09
C PHE A 114 -16.17 -34.53 -17.43
N ARG A 115 -16.11 -35.63 -18.17
CA ARG A 115 -15.44 -35.68 -19.47
C ARG A 115 -16.19 -36.52 -20.49
N ALA A 116 -15.98 -36.21 -21.76
CA ALA A 116 -16.43 -37.04 -22.87
C ALA A 116 -15.65 -38.37 -22.93
N ALA A 117 -16.26 -39.40 -23.53
CA ALA A 117 -15.62 -40.68 -23.80
C ALA A 117 -14.39 -40.52 -24.72
N GLY A 118 -13.30 -41.23 -24.44
CA GLY A 118 -12.03 -41.17 -25.19
C GLY A 118 -10.80 -40.76 -24.36
N THR A 119 -9.64 -40.66 -25.02
CA THR A 119 -8.35 -40.32 -24.40
C THR A 119 -8.10 -38.79 -24.36
N SER A 120 -6.97 -38.37 -23.78
CA SER A 120 -6.58 -36.96 -23.53
C SER A 120 -6.88 -36.02 -24.72
N GLY A 121 -7.50 -34.87 -24.45
CA GLY A 121 -7.85 -33.84 -25.46
C GLY A 121 -9.34 -33.74 -25.79
N GLN A 122 -10.19 -34.62 -25.26
CA GLN A 122 -11.65 -34.51 -25.38
C GLN A 122 -12.23 -33.41 -24.45
N PRO A 123 -13.39 -32.82 -24.78
CA PRO A 123 -14.01 -31.80 -23.95
C PRO A 123 -14.28 -32.33 -22.53
N GLN A 124 -14.03 -31.47 -21.54
CA GLN A 124 -14.23 -31.76 -20.12
C GLN A 124 -14.70 -30.51 -19.38
N SER A 125 -15.27 -30.71 -18.19
CA SER A 125 -15.56 -29.63 -17.26
C SER A 125 -14.31 -29.18 -16.52
N VAL A 126 -14.44 -28.07 -15.79
CA VAL A 126 -13.52 -27.73 -14.70
C VAL A 126 -13.66 -28.73 -13.53
N ASN A 127 -12.78 -28.62 -12.54
CA ASN A 127 -12.90 -29.32 -11.27
C ASN A 127 -14.09 -28.77 -10.48
N TYR A 128 -14.95 -29.64 -9.98
CA TYR A 128 -16.01 -29.29 -9.04
C TYR A 128 -15.77 -29.92 -7.68
N PHE A 129 -16.07 -29.16 -6.64
CA PHE A 129 -15.99 -29.58 -5.24
C PHE A 129 -17.37 -29.43 -4.60
N SER A 130 -17.95 -30.54 -4.12
CA SER A 130 -19.26 -30.55 -3.44
C SER A 130 -19.07 -30.93 -1.98
N ASN A 131 -19.41 -30.03 -1.05
CA ASN A 131 -19.22 -30.28 0.38
C ASN A 131 -20.03 -31.48 0.88
N VAL A 132 -19.42 -32.27 1.77
CA VAL A 132 -19.96 -33.46 2.41
C VAL A 132 -19.98 -33.24 3.91
N GLY A 133 -21.14 -33.45 4.54
CA GLY A 133 -21.28 -33.36 5.99
C GLY A 133 -21.08 -31.95 6.55
N ALA A 134 -21.39 -31.84 7.84
CA ALA A 134 -21.40 -30.65 8.69
C ALA A 134 -22.55 -29.65 8.45
N PHE A 135 -23.23 -29.37 9.56
CA PHE A 135 -24.11 -28.23 9.80
C PHE A 135 -23.48 -26.95 9.23
N GLN A 136 -24.11 -26.39 8.19
CA GLN A 136 -23.73 -25.10 7.58
C GLN A 136 -24.76 -24.05 7.96
N VAL A 137 -24.33 -22.80 8.07
CA VAL A 137 -25.23 -21.65 8.29
C VAL A 137 -24.97 -20.62 7.21
N THR A 138 -26.03 -20.30 6.49
CA THR A 138 -26.09 -19.22 5.51
C THR A 138 -26.83 -18.04 6.13
N LEU A 139 -26.15 -16.91 6.30
CA LEU A 139 -26.79 -15.64 6.63
C LEU A 139 -27.18 -14.97 5.31
N SER A 140 -28.47 -14.93 5.00
CA SER A 140 -28.99 -14.42 3.73
C SER A 140 -29.17 -12.91 3.72
N ALA A 141 -29.52 -12.30 4.86
CA ALA A 141 -29.56 -10.85 5.02
C ALA A 141 -29.36 -10.46 6.49
N PRO A 142 -28.55 -9.42 6.78
CA PRO A 142 -27.58 -8.79 5.87
C PRO A 142 -26.41 -9.75 5.57
N ALA A 143 -25.46 -9.37 4.71
CA ALA A 143 -24.28 -10.20 4.48
C ALA A 143 -23.41 -10.30 5.77
N ALA A 144 -22.73 -11.43 5.97
CA ALA A 144 -21.84 -11.59 7.11
C ALA A 144 -20.67 -10.60 7.02
N ASN A 145 -20.27 -10.05 8.16
CA ASN A 145 -19.24 -9.01 8.32
C ASN A 145 -19.52 -7.72 7.52
N SER A 146 -20.76 -7.51 7.05
CA SER A 146 -21.15 -6.28 6.35
C SER A 146 -21.58 -5.16 7.30
N THR A 147 -21.56 -3.93 6.78
CA THR A 147 -22.19 -2.77 7.40
C THR A 147 -23.41 -2.36 6.59
N THR A 148 -24.59 -2.32 7.22
CA THR A 148 -25.83 -1.79 6.65
C THR A 148 -26.06 -0.37 7.17
N ILE A 149 -26.27 0.60 6.28
CA ILE A 149 -26.61 1.97 6.66
C ILE A 149 -28.13 2.14 6.65
N LEU A 150 -28.68 2.65 7.75
CA LEU A 150 -30.10 2.93 7.92
C LEU A 150 -30.32 4.40 8.30
N ASN A 151 -31.47 4.95 7.93
CA ASN A 151 -31.96 6.19 8.54
C ASN A 151 -32.42 5.92 9.98
N ALA A 152 -32.47 6.96 10.82
CA ALA A 152 -33.01 6.85 12.17
C ALA A 152 -34.44 6.29 12.16
N ASN A 153 -34.75 5.42 13.13
CA ASN A 153 -35.98 4.63 13.21
C ASN A 153 -36.14 3.59 12.08
N GLY A 154 -35.07 3.29 11.35
CA GLY A 154 -35.05 2.21 10.37
C GLY A 154 -35.20 0.83 11.00
N ASN A 155 -35.49 -0.16 10.16
CA ASN A 155 -35.66 -1.55 10.57
C ASN A 155 -34.59 -2.41 9.91
N LEU A 156 -34.07 -3.42 10.62
CA LEU A 156 -33.19 -4.44 10.06
C LEU A 156 -33.89 -5.79 10.13
N THR A 157 -34.05 -6.43 8.97
CA THR A 157 -34.50 -7.83 8.89
C THR A 157 -33.29 -8.74 8.76
N VAL A 158 -33.17 -9.69 9.70
CA VAL A 158 -32.11 -10.70 9.75
C VAL A 158 -32.70 -12.03 9.32
N THR A 159 -32.18 -12.61 8.24
CA THR A 159 -32.59 -13.93 7.74
C THR A 159 -31.41 -14.86 7.61
N ALA A 160 -31.58 -16.09 8.09
CA ALA A 160 -30.56 -17.13 8.01
C ALA A 160 -31.20 -18.50 7.84
N SER A 161 -30.44 -19.45 7.30
CA SER A 161 -30.84 -20.84 7.20
C SER A 161 -29.67 -21.75 7.52
N ASN A 162 -29.98 -23.00 7.85
CA ASN A 162 -28.96 -24.01 8.10
C ASN A 162 -29.28 -25.35 7.44
N THR A 163 -28.25 -26.17 7.27
CA THR A 163 -28.37 -27.56 6.80
C THR A 163 -28.44 -28.52 7.99
N GLY A 164 -28.83 -29.78 7.75
CA GLY A 164 -28.74 -30.84 8.77
C GLY A 164 -29.90 -30.90 9.78
N GLY A 165 -31.01 -30.19 9.55
CA GLY A 165 -32.22 -30.24 10.41
C GLY A 165 -32.42 -28.99 11.28
N PRO A 166 -33.30 -29.02 12.29
CA PRO A 166 -33.54 -27.87 13.16
C PRO A 166 -32.30 -27.53 14.01
N ALA A 167 -32.11 -26.24 14.26
CA ALA A 167 -31.06 -25.67 15.08
C ALA A 167 -31.63 -24.53 15.94
N SER A 168 -30.93 -24.18 17.02
CA SER A 168 -31.28 -23.00 17.82
C SER A 168 -30.56 -21.76 17.28
N TYR A 169 -31.27 -20.65 17.16
CA TYR A 169 -30.74 -19.34 16.76
C TYR A 169 -30.82 -18.38 17.95
N SER A 170 -29.76 -17.61 18.19
CA SER A 170 -29.75 -16.51 19.14
C SER A 170 -29.15 -15.28 18.47
N LEU A 171 -29.95 -14.23 18.33
CA LEU A 171 -29.51 -12.94 17.81
C LEU A 171 -29.36 -11.97 18.98
N SER A 172 -28.16 -11.40 19.12
CA SER A 172 -27.87 -10.31 20.04
C SER A 172 -27.46 -9.06 19.29
N SER A 173 -27.69 -7.90 19.91
CA SER A 173 -27.18 -6.59 19.49
C SER A 173 -26.53 -5.89 20.67
N ASN A 174 -25.30 -5.40 20.48
CA ASN A 174 -24.47 -4.78 21.53
C ASN A 174 -24.38 -5.65 22.80
N GLY A 175 -24.26 -6.97 22.62
CA GLY A 175 -24.20 -7.95 23.71
C GLY A 175 -25.56 -8.30 24.35
N VAL A 176 -26.66 -7.64 23.97
CA VAL A 176 -28.01 -7.91 24.50
C VAL A 176 -28.78 -8.81 23.54
N THR A 177 -29.30 -9.95 24.03
CA THR A 177 -30.14 -10.84 23.23
C THR A 177 -31.44 -10.16 22.83
N LEU A 178 -31.69 -10.07 21.52
CA LEU A 178 -32.92 -9.51 20.95
C LEU A 178 -33.97 -10.58 20.65
N ASN A 179 -33.53 -11.71 20.12
CA ASN A 179 -34.42 -12.80 19.73
C ASN A 179 -33.73 -14.15 19.82
N THR A 180 -34.51 -15.16 20.22
CA THR A 180 -34.08 -16.56 20.20
C THR A 180 -35.14 -17.41 19.54
N ASN A 181 -34.72 -18.39 18.75
CA ASN A 181 -35.58 -19.47 18.26
C ASN A 181 -34.93 -20.79 18.64
N ALA A 182 -35.61 -21.63 19.44
CA ALA A 182 -35.02 -22.82 20.01
C ALA A 182 -34.80 -23.96 19.00
N SER A 183 -35.57 -24.01 17.90
CA SER A 183 -35.55 -25.14 16.97
C SER A 183 -36.20 -24.77 15.63
N THR A 184 -35.40 -24.32 14.66
CA THR A 184 -35.83 -24.08 13.28
C THR A 184 -34.70 -24.36 12.30
N SER A 185 -35.02 -24.57 11.02
CA SER A 185 -34.01 -24.60 9.93
C SER A 185 -33.92 -23.30 9.15
N ASN A 186 -34.89 -22.40 9.36
CA ASN A 186 -34.95 -21.07 8.75
C ASN A 186 -35.31 -20.05 9.83
N TYR A 187 -34.47 -19.01 9.96
CA TYR A 187 -34.62 -17.93 10.92
C TYR A 187 -34.94 -16.64 10.19
N SER A 188 -35.90 -15.89 10.73
CA SER A 188 -36.23 -14.54 10.28
C SER A 188 -36.68 -13.71 11.48
N PHE A 189 -36.06 -12.56 11.68
CA PHE A 189 -36.42 -11.61 12.73
C PHE A 189 -36.18 -10.19 12.24
N THR A 190 -37.10 -9.28 12.55
CA THR A 190 -36.95 -7.86 12.22
C THR A 190 -36.80 -7.04 13.49
N HIS A 191 -35.64 -6.42 13.67
CA HIS A 191 -35.42 -5.41 14.71
C HIS A 191 -35.94 -4.07 14.19
N THR A 192 -36.97 -3.52 14.82
CA THR A 192 -37.63 -2.29 14.39
C THR A 192 -37.18 -1.07 15.20
N GLY A 193 -37.28 0.13 14.61
CA GLY A 193 -37.08 1.38 15.33
C GLY A 193 -35.65 1.59 15.81
N ILE A 194 -34.66 1.22 14.99
CA ILE A 194 -33.24 1.36 15.34
C ILE A 194 -32.86 2.84 15.31
N THR A 195 -32.41 3.36 16.44
CA THR A 195 -32.08 4.79 16.64
C THR A 195 -30.59 5.04 16.89
N ALA A 196 -29.81 3.98 17.11
CA ALA A 196 -28.38 4.07 17.33
C ALA A 196 -27.66 2.95 16.56
N ASN A 197 -26.35 3.13 16.37
CA ASN A 197 -25.49 2.13 15.79
C ASN A 197 -25.55 0.82 16.57
N GLN A 198 -25.53 -0.31 15.85
CA GLN A 198 -25.71 -1.65 16.44
C GLN A 198 -24.67 -2.63 15.89
N ASN A 199 -24.02 -3.37 16.80
CA ASN A 199 -23.21 -4.52 16.48
C ASN A 199 -23.99 -5.80 16.76
N TYR A 200 -24.26 -6.61 15.73
CA TYR A 200 -25.05 -7.82 15.86
C TYR A 200 -24.19 -9.07 15.82
N THR A 201 -24.60 -10.05 16.62
CA THR A 201 -24.05 -11.41 16.62
C THR A 201 -25.21 -12.40 16.52
N LEU A 202 -25.19 -13.23 15.47
CA LEU A 202 -26.10 -14.36 15.31
C LEU A 202 -25.32 -15.65 15.62
N VAL A 203 -25.70 -16.33 16.69
CA VAL A 203 -25.17 -17.64 17.08
C VAL A 203 -26.19 -18.70 16.69
N VAL A 204 -25.78 -19.69 15.90
CA VAL A 204 -26.61 -20.82 15.51
C VAL A 204 -25.98 -22.10 16.00
N THR A 205 -26.75 -22.90 16.75
CA THR A 205 -26.26 -24.11 17.41
C THR A 205 -27.10 -25.32 17.03
N GLN A 206 -26.42 -26.40 16.62
CA GLN A 206 -27.03 -27.70 16.39
C GLN A 206 -26.20 -28.80 17.07
N GLY A 207 -26.73 -29.34 18.17
CA GLY A 207 -25.99 -30.27 19.02
C GLY A 207 -24.73 -29.59 19.58
N THR A 208 -23.55 -30.11 19.25
CA THR A 208 -22.26 -29.53 19.63
C THR A 208 -21.71 -28.52 18.61
N ASN A 209 -22.33 -28.39 17.43
CA ASN A 209 -21.88 -27.45 16.41
C ASN A 209 -22.39 -26.05 16.70
N VAL A 210 -21.50 -25.07 16.77
CA VAL A 210 -21.82 -23.65 16.97
C VAL A 210 -21.21 -22.84 15.84
N ILE A 211 -22.03 -22.08 15.12
CA ILE A 211 -21.58 -21.16 14.08
C ILE A 211 -22.03 -19.75 14.43
N THR A 212 -21.10 -18.81 14.36
CA THR A 212 -21.34 -17.39 14.64
C THR A 212 -21.25 -16.56 13.36
N ARG A 213 -22.11 -15.56 13.23
CA ARG A 213 -22.09 -14.53 12.18
C ARG A 213 -22.21 -13.16 12.82
N ASN A 214 -21.34 -12.25 12.45
CA ASN A 214 -21.39 -10.85 12.90
C ASN A 214 -21.77 -9.94 11.74
N PHE A 215 -22.42 -8.82 12.02
CA PHE A 215 -22.71 -7.75 11.06
C PHE A 215 -23.05 -6.47 11.82
N TYR A 216 -22.95 -5.33 11.14
CA TYR A 216 -23.08 -4.02 11.78
C TYR A 216 -24.19 -3.19 11.11
N VAL A 217 -24.88 -2.39 11.92
CA VAL A 217 -25.78 -1.34 11.43
C VAL A 217 -25.24 0.02 11.85
N MET A 218 -25.08 0.88 10.85
CA MET A 218 -24.80 2.30 11.04
C MET A 218 -26.07 3.11 10.82
N VAL A 219 -26.40 3.98 11.77
CA VAL A 219 -27.51 4.91 11.67
C VAL A 219 -26.99 6.25 11.17
N ASN A 220 -27.59 6.75 10.10
CA ASN A 220 -27.37 8.10 9.60
C ASN A 220 -27.75 9.12 10.70
N PRO A 221 -26.79 9.90 11.23
CA PRO A 221 -27.05 10.88 12.27
C PRO A 221 -27.78 12.14 11.75
N GLY A 222 -28.00 12.24 10.45
CA GLY A 222 -28.38 13.47 9.76
C GLY A 222 -27.21 14.45 9.67
N THR A 223 -27.43 15.60 9.04
CA THR A 223 -26.43 16.67 8.99
C THR A 223 -26.40 17.41 10.34
N LEU A 224 -25.38 17.14 11.14
CA LEU A 224 -25.12 17.89 12.37
C LEU A 224 -24.32 19.15 12.02
N THR A 225 -24.93 20.33 12.04
CA THR A 225 -24.25 21.59 11.66
C THR A 225 -23.84 22.40 12.88
N GLU A 226 -22.56 22.77 12.96
CA GLU A 226 -22.04 23.67 14.00
C GLU A 226 -20.80 24.39 13.51
N ALA A 227 -20.69 25.69 13.80
CA ALA A 227 -19.55 26.50 13.41
C ALA A 227 -18.25 26.01 14.06
N MET A 228 -17.24 25.77 13.23
CA MET A 228 -15.90 25.43 13.68
C MET A 228 -15.11 26.73 13.94
N PRO A 229 -14.49 26.90 15.12
CA PRO A 229 -13.49 27.93 15.35
C PRO A 229 -12.42 27.95 14.24
N THR A 230 -12.10 29.15 13.75
CA THR A 230 -11.18 29.35 12.62
C THR A 230 -9.71 29.00 12.91
N ALA A 231 -9.38 28.70 14.18
CA ALA A 231 -8.03 28.38 14.61
C ALA A 231 -7.62 26.93 14.34
N TRP A 232 -8.57 26.04 13.99
CA TRP A 232 -8.28 24.63 13.76
C TRP A 232 -7.99 24.35 12.30
N GLU A 233 -6.95 23.55 12.07
CA GLU A 233 -6.53 23.09 10.75
C GLU A 233 -6.92 21.62 10.52
N ASP A 234 -6.82 21.15 9.29
CA ASP A 234 -7.11 19.74 8.97
C ASP A 234 -6.16 18.79 9.72
N GLY A 235 -6.69 17.66 10.20
CA GLY A 235 -6.00 16.70 11.05
C GLY A 235 -6.30 16.86 12.54
N ILE A 236 -5.33 16.48 13.38
CA ILE A 236 -5.45 16.52 14.85
C ILE A 236 -5.00 17.89 15.37
N ASN A 237 -5.85 18.52 16.18
CA ASN A 237 -5.57 19.76 16.88
C ASN A 237 -5.53 19.48 18.40
N TYR A 238 -4.32 19.44 18.96
CA TYR A 238 -4.11 19.20 20.39
C TYR A 238 -4.44 20.43 21.23
N ILE A 239 -5.19 20.26 22.32
CA ILE A 239 -5.55 21.35 23.23
C ILE A 239 -4.51 21.43 24.35
N ALA A 240 -3.46 22.23 24.16
CA ALA A 240 -2.34 22.29 25.12
C ALA A 240 -2.79 22.65 26.56
N ALA A 241 -3.83 23.47 26.70
CA ALA A 241 -4.38 23.86 28.01
C ALA A 241 -5.22 22.76 28.68
N ASP A 242 -5.66 21.74 27.94
CA ASP A 242 -6.45 20.62 28.45
C ASP A 242 -6.10 19.32 27.69
N PRO A 243 -5.15 18.52 28.20
CA PRO A 243 -4.70 17.30 27.54
C PRO A 243 -5.74 16.17 27.58
N THR A 244 -6.92 16.38 28.18
CA THR A 244 -8.03 15.43 28.08
C THR A 244 -8.88 15.63 26.81
N GLN A 245 -8.50 16.60 25.97
CA GLN A 245 -9.22 16.98 24.76
C GLN A 245 -8.32 17.04 23.52
N ALA A 246 -8.90 16.72 22.38
CA ALA A 246 -8.35 16.94 21.06
C ALA A 246 -9.49 17.28 20.10
N VAL A 247 -9.20 18.06 19.06
CA VAL A 247 -10.17 18.31 17.98
C VAL A 247 -9.67 17.68 16.69
N LEU A 248 -10.55 16.93 16.04
CA LEU A 248 -10.33 16.31 14.75
C LEU A 248 -11.03 17.15 13.67
N VAL A 249 -10.36 17.42 12.56
CA VAL A 249 -10.90 18.16 11.42
C VAL A 249 -10.61 17.41 10.14
N LEU A 250 -11.63 17.23 9.29
CA LEU A 250 -11.53 16.51 8.03
C LEU A 250 -12.22 17.31 6.89
N ASP A 251 -11.46 17.68 5.86
CA ASP A 251 -11.99 18.24 4.62
C ASP A 251 -12.39 17.13 3.64
N ALA A 252 -13.64 16.66 3.79
CA ALA A 252 -14.25 15.61 2.98
C ALA A 252 -15.48 16.14 2.20
N PRO A 253 -15.29 16.97 1.15
CA PRO A 253 -16.40 17.46 0.35
C PRO A 253 -17.23 16.32 -0.27
N ASN A 254 -18.51 16.62 -0.54
CA ASN A 254 -19.52 15.71 -1.10
C ASN A 254 -19.89 14.50 -0.22
N LYS A 255 -19.32 14.37 0.98
CA LYS A 255 -19.72 13.33 1.94
C LYS A 255 -20.89 13.80 2.79
N ASP A 256 -21.77 12.85 3.13
CA ASP A 256 -23.01 13.11 3.88
C ASP A 256 -22.73 13.25 5.37
N PHE A 257 -22.00 12.28 5.94
CA PHE A 257 -21.61 12.30 7.35
C PHE A 257 -20.35 11.45 7.58
N VAL A 258 -19.72 11.70 8.73
CA VAL A 258 -18.51 10.99 9.16
C VAL A 258 -18.67 10.59 10.63
N TYR A 259 -18.36 9.34 10.95
CA TYR A 259 -18.17 8.90 12.34
C TYR A 259 -16.69 8.75 12.65
N VAL A 260 -16.32 9.01 13.91
CA VAL A 260 -14.97 8.73 14.43
C VAL A 260 -15.02 7.45 15.27
N ALA A 261 -14.45 6.38 14.75
CA ALA A 261 -14.31 5.10 15.45
C ALA A 261 -12.88 4.97 15.98
N GLY A 262 -12.72 4.59 17.24
CA GLY A 262 -11.38 4.46 17.82
C GLY A 262 -11.35 3.69 19.13
N SER A 263 -10.14 3.48 19.63
CA SER A 263 -9.86 2.81 20.91
C SER A 263 -10.70 3.36 22.09
N PHE A 264 -10.90 4.68 22.17
CA PHE A 264 -11.69 5.35 23.22
C PHE A 264 -13.20 5.03 23.19
N ASN A 265 -13.73 4.49 22.08
CA ASN A 265 -15.11 4.02 21.98
C ASN A 265 -15.21 2.55 21.55
N GLY A 266 -14.12 1.79 21.71
CA GLY A 266 -14.06 0.37 21.32
C GLY A 266 -14.34 0.11 19.84
N TYR A 267 -14.10 1.10 18.98
CA TYR A 267 -14.50 1.07 17.56
C TYR A 267 -16.00 0.85 17.34
N GLN A 268 -16.83 1.32 18.28
CA GLN A 268 -18.29 1.29 18.22
C GLN A 268 -18.82 2.72 18.38
N PRO A 269 -18.65 3.59 17.36
CA PRO A 269 -19.05 4.98 17.48
C PRO A 269 -20.56 5.10 17.69
N SER A 270 -20.96 5.90 18.66
CA SER A 270 -22.35 6.36 18.84
C SER A 270 -22.58 7.69 18.13
N THR A 271 -23.82 8.22 18.15
CA THR A 271 -24.16 9.55 17.61
C THR A 271 -23.35 10.70 18.20
N GLN A 272 -22.78 10.53 19.40
CA GLN A 272 -21.85 11.52 20.01
C GLN A 272 -20.51 11.61 19.27
N HIS A 273 -20.19 10.61 18.46
CA HIS A 273 -18.96 10.52 17.66
C HIS A 273 -19.20 10.84 16.18
N ALA A 274 -20.40 11.28 15.82
CA ALA A 274 -20.66 11.85 14.50
C ALA A 274 -20.00 13.23 14.43
N MET A 275 -19.22 13.47 13.38
CA MET A 275 -18.59 14.76 13.15
C MET A 275 -19.65 15.79 12.74
N LYS A 276 -19.47 17.01 13.22
CA LYS A 276 -20.28 18.18 12.86
C LYS A 276 -19.74 18.79 11.58
N LYS A 277 -20.62 19.29 10.71
CA LYS A 277 -20.25 20.00 9.49
C LYS A 277 -20.26 21.50 9.72
N ASP A 278 -19.12 22.14 9.51
CA ASP A 278 -19.00 23.60 9.59
C ASP A 278 -19.74 24.27 8.42
N PRO A 279 -20.71 25.16 8.67
CA PRO A 279 -21.48 25.77 7.59
C PRO A 279 -20.67 26.75 6.74
N ALA A 280 -19.55 27.29 7.24
CA ALA A 280 -18.74 28.25 6.50
C ALA A 280 -17.78 27.58 5.50
N THR A 281 -17.09 26.52 5.94
CA THR A 281 -16.07 25.83 5.16
C THR A 281 -16.55 24.51 4.55
N GLY A 282 -17.63 23.92 5.08
CA GLY A 282 -18.11 22.59 4.71
C GLY A 282 -17.31 21.43 5.31
N LYS A 283 -16.28 21.70 6.12
CA LYS A 283 -15.42 20.69 6.75
C LYS A 283 -16.15 19.96 7.89
N PHE A 284 -15.75 18.73 8.13
CA PHE A 284 -16.21 17.94 9.27
C PHE A 284 -15.29 18.16 10.46
N TRP A 285 -15.83 18.28 11.67
CA TRP A 285 -15.05 18.39 12.89
C TRP A 285 -15.68 17.67 14.08
N LEU A 286 -14.85 17.19 15.00
CA LEU A 286 -15.30 16.59 16.26
C LEU A 286 -14.32 16.94 17.38
N ARG A 287 -14.84 17.42 18.51
CA ARG A 287 -14.07 17.53 19.75
C ARG A 287 -14.20 16.23 20.55
N LEU A 288 -13.08 15.55 20.74
CA LEU A 288 -12.97 14.44 21.69
C LEU A 288 -12.70 14.98 23.10
N THR A 289 -13.31 14.34 24.09
CA THR A 289 -13.16 14.68 25.52
C THR A 289 -12.94 13.41 26.32
N ASN A 290 -12.53 13.56 27.59
CA ASN A 290 -12.22 12.43 28.48
C ASN A 290 -11.08 11.52 27.99
N LEU A 291 -10.17 12.08 27.18
CA LEU A 291 -8.93 11.39 26.84
C LEU A 291 -8.03 11.32 28.07
N THR A 292 -7.27 10.24 28.20
CA THR A 292 -6.22 10.15 29.21
C THR A 292 -4.95 10.78 28.65
N ALA A 293 -4.42 11.80 29.34
CA ALA A 293 -3.18 12.46 28.94
C ALA A 293 -2.06 11.43 28.77
N ASN A 294 -1.28 11.57 27.68
CA ASN A 294 -0.17 10.69 27.31
C ASN A 294 -0.58 9.23 26.97
N ALA A 295 -1.86 8.88 27.00
CA ALA A 295 -2.32 7.57 26.54
C ALA A 295 -2.38 7.53 25.01
N VAL A 296 -1.87 6.44 24.44
CA VAL A 296 -1.97 6.16 23.00
C VAL A 296 -3.38 5.74 22.69
N ASN A 297 -4.06 6.52 21.87
CA ASN A 297 -5.34 6.18 21.26
C ASN A 297 -5.14 5.99 19.77
N THR A 298 -5.95 5.14 19.17
CA THR A 298 -6.05 4.97 17.71
C THR A 298 -7.45 5.33 17.23
N TYR A 299 -7.57 5.88 16.02
CA TYR A 299 -8.87 6.16 15.39
C TYR A 299 -8.85 6.02 13.86
N GLN A 300 -10.04 5.94 13.29
CA GLN A 300 -10.35 6.06 11.86
C GLN A 300 -11.58 6.94 11.65
N TYR A 301 -11.64 7.53 10.47
CA TYR A 301 -12.86 8.09 9.92
C TYR A 301 -13.66 7.01 9.20
N TRP A 302 -14.95 6.93 9.53
CA TRP A 302 -15.94 6.15 8.81
C TRP A 302 -16.78 7.13 7.99
N VAL A 303 -16.38 7.30 6.73
CA VAL A 303 -16.87 8.32 5.81
C VAL A 303 -17.97 7.74 4.96
N VAL A 304 -19.15 8.36 4.97
CA VAL A 304 -20.33 7.87 4.25
C VAL A 304 -20.76 8.84 3.15
N ASP A 305 -21.05 8.26 2.00
CA ASP A 305 -21.74 8.86 0.87
C ASP A 305 -22.94 7.96 0.55
N GLN A 306 -24.15 8.43 0.83
CA GLN A 306 -25.38 7.65 0.66
C GLN A 306 -25.80 7.52 -0.81
N THR A 307 -25.29 8.40 -1.66
CA THR A 307 -25.57 8.42 -3.10
C THR A 307 -24.26 8.55 -3.87
N PRO A 308 -23.33 7.61 -3.69
CA PRO A 308 -22.04 7.70 -4.34
C PRO A 308 -22.23 7.55 -5.85
N ILE A 309 -21.32 8.12 -6.62
CA ILE A 309 -21.26 7.86 -8.05
C ILE A 309 -21.07 6.36 -8.33
N ALA A 310 -21.39 5.94 -9.54
CA ALA A 310 -21.32 4.54 -9.93
C ALA A 310 -19.93 3.94 -9.64
N ASN A 311 -19.92 2.74 -9.06
CA ASN A 311 -18.72 2.02 -8.64
C ASN A 311 -17.92 2.70 -7.51
N SER A 312 -18.44 3.71 -6.81
CA SER A 312 -17.81 4.21 -5.58
C SER A 312 -18.48 3.59 -4.33
N PRO A 313 -17.71 3.31 -3.26
CA PRO A 313 -18.26 2.71 -2.05
C PRO A 313 -19.14 3.70 -1.28
N VAL A 314 -20.20 3.17 -0.67
CA VAL A 314 -21.09 3.95 0.23
C VAL A 314 -20.39 4.28 1.55
N LEU A 315 -19.53 3.39 2.05
CA LEU A 315 -18.79 3.55 3.31
C LEU A 315 -17.31 3.30 3.07
N VAL A 316 -16.48 4.27 3.45
CA VAL A 316 -15.02 4.14 3.48
C VAL A 316 -14.53 4.26 4.92
N LYS A 317 -13.75 3.27 5.35
CA LYS A 317 -12.95 3.37 6.58
C LYS A 317 -11.52 3.76 6.21
N THR A 318 -11.01 4.83 6.83
CA THR A 318 -9.68 5.35 6.51
C THR A 318 -9.06 6.12 7.68
N ALA A 319 -7.73 6.13 7.74
CA ALA A 319 -6.96 6.99 8.64
C ALA A 319 -7.08 8.47 8.25
N ASP A 320 -6.49 9.34 9.07
CA ASP A 320 -6.43 10.77 8.81
C ASP A 320 -5.43 11.08 7.67
N PRO A 321 -5.81 11.90 6.66
CA PRO A 321 -4.87 12.35 5.62
C PRO A 321 -3.60 13.01 6.17
N PHE A 322 -3.69 13.70 7.31
CA PHE A 322 -2.60 14.43 7.96
C PHE A 322 -2.00 13.65 9.15
N SER A 323 -2.20 12.33 9.18
CA SER A 323 -1.63 11.46 10.22
C SER A 323 -0.11 11.55 10.26
N THR A 324 0.45 11.77 11.45
CA THR A 324 1.91 11.75 11.68
C THR A 324 2.42 10.38 12.14
N LEU A 325 1.52 9.45 12.46
CA LEU A 325 1.82 8.06 12.76
C LEU A 325 0.60 7.20 12.45
N VAL A 326 0.79 6.17 11.63
CA VAL A 326 -0.25 5.21 11.28
C VAL A 326 0.15 3.81 11.69
N LEU A 327 -0.83 3.04 12.12
CA LEU A 327 -0.68 1.62 12.46
C LEU A 327 -1.62 0.81 11.56
N ASN A 328 -1.22 -0.41 11.23
CA ASN A 328 -2.06 -1.38 10.53
C ASN A 328 -2.38 -2.58 11.45
N GLY A 329 -3.06 -3.59 10.91
CA GLY A 329 -3.49 -4.77 11.68
C GLY A 329 -2.35 -5.66 12.18
N ALA A 330 -1.14 -5.52 11.64
CA ALA A 330 0.06 -6.19 12.15
C ALA A 330 0.63 -5.45 13.39
N ASP A 331 0.48 -4.13 13.46
CA ASP A 331 1.02 -3.32 14.55
C ASP A 331 0.07 -3.22 15.75
N ALA A 332 -1.24 -3.31 15.51
CA ALA A 332 -2.27 -3.09 16.51
C ALA A 332 -3.34 -4.18 16.48
N ASN A 333 -3.72 -4.67 17.67
CA ASN A 333 -4.82 -5.61 17.81
C ASN A 333 -6.16 -4.92 17.54
N TYR A 334 -6.71 -5.14 16.36
CA TYR A 334 -8.02 -4.65 15.97
C TYR A 334 -9.15 -5.49 16.56
N PRO A 335 -10.28 -4.87 16.96
CA PRO A 335 -11.51 -5.61 17.15
C PRO A 335 -11.90 -6.39 15.88
N SER A 336 -12.58 -7.53 16.02
CA SER A 336 -13.04 -8.31 14.86
C SER A 336 -13.86 -7.46 13.89
N GLY A 337 -13.51 -7.47 12.59
CA GLY A 337 -14.19 -6.69 11.54
C GLY A 337 -13.70 -5.23 11.41
N GLN A 338 -12.70 -4.85 12.18
CA GLN A 338 -11.93 -3.62 11.98
C GLN A 338 -10.75 -3.92 11.04
N GLU A 339 -10.59 -3.07 10.02
CA GLU A 339 -9.63 -3.25 8.93
C GLU A 339 -8.99 -1.90 8.58
N ARG A 340 -7.91 -1.93 7.78
CA ARG A 340 -7.16 -0.75 7.28
C ARG A 340 -6.39 0.01 8.36
N GLU A 341 -5.66 1.04 7.95
CA GLU A 341 -4.75 1.82 8.78
C GLU A 341 -5.52 2.71 9.77
N VAL A 342 -5.00 2.87 10.97
CA VAL A 342 -5.54 3.74 12.01
C VAL A 342 -4.54 4.85 12.32
N THR A 343 -5.04 6.06 12.55
CA THR A 343 -4.21 7.18 13.02
C THR A 343 -3.98 7.08 14.51
N VAL A 344 -2.73 7.33 14.94
CA VAL A 344 -2.39 7.46 16.36
C VAL A 344 -2.67 8.88 16.85
N LEU A 345 -3.41 8.96 17.96
CA LEU A 345 -3.70 10.17 18.71
C LEU A 345 -3.15 10.01 20.12
N GLN A 346 -2.25 10.91 20.52
CA GLN A 346 -1.71 10.94 21.87
C GLN A 346 -1.62 12.39 22.32
N THR A 347 -2.41 12.78 23.33
CA THR A 347 -2.33 14.12 23.92
C THR A 347 -1.16 14.18 24.90
N ALA A 348 -0.65 15.39 25.20
CA ALA A 348 0.47 15.60 26.13
C ALA A 348 1.73 14.78 25.79
N GLN A 349 2.01 14.58 24.50
CA GLN A 349 3.26 13.97 24.06
C GLN A 349 4.46 14.80 24.56
N PRO A 350 5.50 14.15 25.10
CA PRO A 350 6.73 14.87 25.44
C PRO A 350 7.37 15.37 24.15
N ALA A 351 7.69 16.67 24.11
CA ALA A 351 8.46 17.23 23.02
C ALA A 351 9.88 16.64 23.00
N TYR A 352 10.41 16.40 21.80
CA TYR A 352 11.81 16.02 21.64
C TYR A 352 12.72 17.19 22.04
N ASN A 353 13.74 16.94 22.85
CA ASN A 353 14.67 17.96 23.33
C ASN A 353 15.90 18.06 22.41
N TRP A 354 15.82 18.92 21.39
CA TRP A 354 16.91 19.18 20.46
C TRP A 354 18.17 19.70 21.17
N GLN A 355 19.32 19.09 20.89
CA GLN A 355 20.61 19.55 21.39
C GLN A 355 21.19 20.67 20.52
N VAL A 356 20.93 20.63 19.20
CA VAL A 356 21.30 21.69 18.27
C VAL A 356 20.07 22.47 17.82
N THR A 357 20.01 23.76 18.15
CA THR A 357 18.88 24.64 17.80
C THR A 357 19.26 25.76 16.83
N ASN A 358 20.53 25.84 16.43
CA ASN A 358 21.09 26.89 15.59
C ASN A 358 22.09 26.32 14.57
N PHE A 359 21.73 25.18 13.96
CA PHE A 359 22.56 24.52 12.97
C PHE A 359 22.88 25.47 11.79
N THR A 360 24.16 25.59 11.45
CA THR A 360 24.61 26.35 10.28
C THR A 360 24.84 25.39 9.14
N LYS A 361 23.91 25.37 8.19
CA LYS A 361 23.97 24.53 7.00
C LYS A 361 25.23 24.84 6.17
N PRO A 362 25.91 23.85 5.59
CA PRO A 362 27.03 24.07 4.66
C PRO A 362 26.64 24.94 3.46
N ALA A 363 27.62 25.53 2.77
CA ALA A 363 27.34 26.21 1.52
C ALA A 363 26.89 25.18 0.47
N LYS A 364 25.86 25.51 -0.32
CA LYS A 364 25.28 24.64 -1.36
C LYS A 364 26.36 24.15 -2.35
N GLU A 365 27.29 25.02 -2.72
CA GLU A 365 28.39 24.73 -3.63
C GLU A 365 29.48 23.80 -3.07
N ASP A 366 29.50 23.59 -1.76
CA ASP A 366 30.50 22.80 -1.03
C ASP A 366 29.91 21.49 -0.49
N LEU A 367 28.66 21.15 -0.85
CA LEU A 367 28.03 19.92 -0.38
C LEU A 367 28.72 18.68 -0.95
N VAL A 368 29.03 17.75 -0.07
CA VAL A 368 29.35 16.35 -0.37
C VAL A 368 28.25 15.53 0.29
N ILE A 369 27.27 15.17 -0.52
CA ILE A 369 26.03 14.49 -0.14
C ILE A 369 26.28 12.99 -0.15
N TYR A 370 25.86 12.32 0.91
CA TYR A 370 25.81 10.86 0.99
C TYR A 370 24.36 10.41 0.89
N GLU A 371 23.99 9.84 -0.26
CA GLU A 371 22.65 9.27 -0.46
C GLU A 371 22.59 7.89 0.21
N VAL A 372 21.64 7.71 1.13
CA VAL A 372 21.54 6.49 1.95
C VAL A 372 20.13 5.92 1.96
N LEU A 373 20.04 4.63 1.66
CA LEU A 373 18.87 3.81 1.86
C LEU A 373 18.93 3.14 3.23
N VAL A 374 18.04 3.50 4.17
CA VAL A 374 18.12 3.07 5.59
C VAL A 374 18.15 1.55 5.72
N ARG A 375 17.25 0.85 5.02
CA ARG A 375 17.16 -0.62 5.02
C ARG A 375 18.48 -1.24 4.57
N ASP A 376 19.00 -0.78 3.45
CA ASP A 376 20.15 -1.39 2.80
C ASP A 376 21.47 -0.80 3.32
N PHE A 377 21.47 -0.04 4.41
CA PHE A 377 22.71 0.48 5.00
C PHE A 377 23.32 -0.51 5.99
N ASP A 378 22.54 -1.17 6.84
CA ASP A 378 23.03 -2.04 7.91
C ASP A 378 22.00 -3.12 8.25
N ALA A 379 22.46 -4.26 8.78
CA ALA A 379 21.59 -5.40 9.08
C ALA A 379 20.47 -5.08 10.08
N GLY A 380 20.62 -4.03 10.90
CA GLY A 380 19.56 -3.57 11.81
C GLY A 380 18.46 -2.74 11.16
N MET A 381 18.59 -2.36 9.87
CA MET A 381 17.57 -1.69 9.05
C MET A 381 16.81 -0.56 9.76
N SER A 382 17.52 0.31 10.48
CA SER A 382 16.87 1.29 11.36
C SER A 382 17.64 2.60 11.48
N TYR A 383 16.97 3.64 11.96
CA TYR A 383 17.62 4.90 12.33
C TYR A 383 18.67 4.70 13.43
N GLN A 384 18.49 3.71 14.32
CA GLN A 384 19.51 3.36 15.33
C GLN A 384 20.79 2.86 14.66
N SER A 385 20.68 2.04 13.62
CA SER A 385 21.87 1.58 12.86
C SER A 385 22.64 2.74 12.23
N LEU A 386 21.97 3.77 11.75
CA LEU A 386 22.63 4.98 11.24
C LEU A 386 23.31 5.78 12.37
N ILE A 387 22.64 5.94 13.51
CA ILE A 387 23.17 6.60 14.71
C ILE A 387 24.46 5.92 15.18
N ASP A 388 24.44 4.60 15.30
CA ASP A 388 25.60 3.80 15.75
C ASP A 388 26.79 3.89 14.80
N LYS A 389 26.56 4.35 13.56
CA LYS A 389 27.56 4.53 12.51
C LYS A 389 27.85 5.99 12.21
N ILE A 390 27.49 6.94 13.08
CA ILE A 390 27.78 8.37 12.81
C ILE A 390 29.26 8.65 12.51
N ASP A 391 30.18 7.95 13.17
CA ASP A 391 31.62 8.10 12.94
C ASP A 391 32.04 7.68 11.52
N TYR A 392 31.28 6.82 10.85
CA TYR A 392 31.48 6.49 9.44
C TYR A 392 31.30 7.72 8.54
N PHE A 393 30.21 8.45 8.69
CA PHE A 393 29.95 9.65 7.89
C PHE A 393 30.96 10.76 8.20
N LYS A 394 31.26 10.97 9.49
CA LYS A 394 32.22 12.00 9.94
C LYS A 394 33.64 11.76 9.45
N ASN A 395 34.07 10.49 9.40
CA ASN A 395 35.41 10.15 8.94
C ASN A 395 35.52 10.23 7.42
N LEU A 396 34.43 9.93 6.69
CA LEU A 396 34.34 10.13 5.23
C LEU A 396 34.32 11.61 4.84
N LYS A 397 34.01 12.52 5.77
CA LYS A 397 33.93 13.98 5.57
C LYS A 397 32.78 14.43 4.67
N VAL A 398 31.71 13.63 4.59
CA VAL A 398 30.44 14.11 4.05
C VAL A 398 29.87 15.17 4.99
N ASN A 399 29.22 16.17 4.41
CA ASN A 399 28.60 17.27 5.15
C ASN A 399 27.09 17.38 4.90
N ALA A 400 26.53 16.46 4.14
CA ALA A 400 25.10 16.24 4.04
C ALA A 400 24.80 14.76 3.81
N ILE A 401 23.63 14.32 4.28
CA ILE A 401 23.06 13.01 4.00
C ILE A 401 21.73 13.23 3.30
N GLU A 402 21.54 12.57 2.15
CA GLU A 402 20.25 12.46 1.47
C GLU A 402 19.59 11.14 1.92
N LEU A 403 18.52 11.25 2.71
CA LEU A 403 17.95 10.13 3.48
C LEU A 403 16.73 9.55 2.77
N MET A 404 16.76 8.24 2.53
CA MET A 404 15.72 7.50 1.80
C MET A 404 15.40 6.14 2.46
N PRO A 405 14.14 5.68 2.41
CA PRO A 405 12.94 6.50 2.49
C PRO A 405 12.71 7.04 3.90
N VAL A 406 11.77 7.97 4.03
CA VAL A 406 11.35 8.53 5.32
C VAL A 406 9.83 8.53 5.48
N MET A 407 9.08 8.87 4.43
CA MET A 407 7.62 8.89 4.49
C MET A 407 7.05 7.48 4.47
N GLU A 408 5.99 7.25 5.25
CA GLU A 408 5.32 5.95 5.36
C GLU A 408 4.71 5.49 4.02
N TYR A 409 5.04 4.27 3.63
CA TYR A 409 4.66 3.64 2.36
C TYR A 409 3.95 2.29 2.55
N GLU A 410 3.47 1.69 1.45
CA GLU A 410 2.78 0.40 1.52
C GLU A 410 3.78 -0.77 1.62
N GLY A 411 3.58 -1.64 2.62
CA GLY A 411 4.48 -2.76 2.90
C GLY A 411 5.77 -2.32 3.58
N ASP A 412 6.64 -3.26 3.90
CA ASP A 412 7.90 -2.97 4.62
C ASP A 412 9.12 -2.91 3.68
N GLU A 413 9.04 -3.60 2.53
CA GLU A 413 10.15 -3.78 1.58
C GLU A 413 9.93 -2.95 0.30
N SER A 414 10.33 -1.68 0.35
CA SER A 414 10.31 -0.76 -0.80
C SER A 414 11.42 0.29 -0.67
N TRP A 415 11.66 1.07 -1.72
CA TRP A 415 12.47 2.29 -1.63
C TRP A 415 11.64 3.52 -1.22
N GLY A 416 10.37 3.30 -0.85
CA GLY A 416 9.43 4.29 -0.29
C GLY A 416 8.73 5.19 -1.30
N TYR A 417 8.99 5.01 -2.60
CA TYR A 417 8.26 5.72 -3.65
C TYR A 417 6.77 5.36 -3.70
N ASN A 418 6.33 4.24 -3.12
CA ASN A 418 4.92 3.90 -2.95
C ASN A 418 4.31 4.55 -1.69
N THR A 419 4.55 5.84 -1.49
CA THR A 419 4.14 6.59 -0.29
C THR A 419 2.61 6.65 -0.13
N SER A 420 2.14 6.44 1.09
CA SER A 420 0.72 6.57 1.44
C SER A 420 0.44 7.67 2.47
N PHE A 421 1.36 7.94 3.41
CA PHE A 421 1.18 8.97 4.44
C PHE A 421 2.40 9.89 4.53
N HIS A 422 2.35 11.00 3.81
CA HIS A 422 3.50 11.89 3.62
C HIS A 422 3.95 12.68 4.87
N MET A 423 3.14 12.71 5.94
CA MET A 423 3.52 13.31 7.24
C MET A 423 3.94 12.27 8.27
N ALA A 424 3.81 10.98 7.98
CA ALA A 424 4.21 9.93 8.89
C ALA A 424 5.64 9.49 8.56
N ALA A 425 6.52 9.47 9.57
CA ALA A 425 7.77 8.74 9.46
C ALA A 425 7.48 7.24 9.42
N ASP A 426 8.07 6.54 8.47
CA ASP A 426 7.87 5.11 8.32
C ASP A 426 8.34 4.36 9.57
N LYS A 427 7.41 3.65 10.20
CA LYS A 427 7.62 2.98 11.48
C LYS A 427 8.56 1.79 11.39
N PHE A 428 8.80 1.23 10.20
CA PHE A 428 9.70 0.09 9.99
C PHE A 428 11.12 0.42 10.45
N TYR A 429 11.58 1.65 10.21
CA TYR A 429 12.94 2.11 10.57
C TYR A 429 13.07 2.59 12.03
N GLY A 430 11.96 2.68 12.76
CA GLY A 430 11.89 3.09 14.16
C GLY A 430 10.97 4.27 14.41
N THR A 431 10.94 4.73 15.67
CA THR A 431 10.05 5.83 16.07
C THR A 431 10.48 7.19 15.50
N GLN A 432 9.54 8.13 15.37
CA GLN A 432 9.83 9.52 15.02
C GLN A 432 10.92 10.16 15.91
N ASN A 433 10.94 9.87 17.21
CA ASN A 433 11.98 10.39 18.11
C ASN A 433 13.37 9.84 17.79
N LYS A 434 13.46 8.61 17.25
CA LYS A 434 14.74 8.05 16.80
C LYS A 434 15.23 8.72 15.51
N LEU A 435 14.32 9.08 14.61
CA LEU A 435 14.66 9.93 13.47
C LEU A 435 15.14 11.32 13.91
N LYS A 436 14.44 11.98 14.85
CA LYS A 436 14.88 13.26 15.41
C LYS A 436 16.26 13.16 16.07
N GLU A 437 16.52 12.09 16.81
CA GLU A 437 17.85 11.80 17.38
C GLU A 437 18.94 11.68 16.31
N PHE A 438 18.66 10.98 15.20
CA PHE A 438 19.60 10.88 14.08
C PHE A 438 19.89 12.23 13.44
N ILE A 439 18.86 13.04 13.19
CA ILE A 439 19.01 14.39 12.62
C ILE A 439 19.83 15.29 13.55
N ASP A 440 19.50 15.31 14.84
CA ASP A 440 20.20 16.10 15.85
C ASP A 440 21.67 15.68 15.97
N LEU A 441 21.94 14.38 15.92
CA LEU A 441 23.31 13.85 15.92
C LEU A 441 24.08 14.24 14.65
N CYS A 442 23.45 14.26 13.49
CA CYS A 442 24.05 14.77 12.26
C CYS A 442 24.39 16.27 12.38
N HIS A 443 23.46 17.07 12.90
CA HIS A 443 23.67 18.51 13.13
C HIS A 443 24.82 18.78 14.11
N GLN A 444 24.95 17.99 15.18
CA GLN A 444 26.10 18.07 16.11
C GLN A 444 27.45 17.85 15.44
N ASN A 445 27.45 17.18 14.28
CA ASN A 445 28.65 16.84 13.52
C ASN A 445 28.80 17.65 12.23
N GLY A 446 28.03 18.73 12.04
CA GLY A 446 28.15 19.58 10.85
C GLY A 446 27.53 18.98 9.59
N ILE A 447 26.66 17.96 9.73
CA ILE A 447 26.06 17.21 8.62
C ILE A 447 24.59 17.63 8.48
N ALA A 448 24.23 18.17 7.33
CA ALA A 448 22.84 18.50 7.00
C ALA A 448 22.05 17.23 6.61
N ILE A 449 20.75 17.22 6.86
CA ILE A 449 19.83 16.17 6.39
C ILE A 449 18.95 16.71 5.26
N ILE A 450 19.09 16.11 4.09
CA ILE A 450 18.23 16.32 2.93
C ILE A 450 17.26 15.13 2.90
N MET A 451 15.97 15.39 2.91
CA MET A 451 14.95 14.35 2.83
C MET A 451 14.49 14.16 1.39
N ASP A 452 14.38 12.91 0.96
CA ASP A 452 13.73 12.58 -0.30
C ASP A 452 12.21 12.71 -0.20
N VAL A 453 11.58 13.39 -1.16
CA VAL A 453 10.13 13.62 -1.18
C VAL A 453 9.49 13.28 -2.52
N ALA A 454 8.70 12.21 -2.53
CA ALA A 454 7.77 11.87 -3.60
C ALA A 454 6.39 12.49 -3.33
N LEU A 455 6.10 13.60 -4.01
CA LEU A 455 4.82 14.31 -3.89
C LEU A 455 4.08 14.46 -5.23
N ASN A 456 4.55 13.77 -6.27
CA ASN A 456 3.89 13.72 -7.59
C ASN A 456 2.75 12.68 -7.64
N HIS A 457 2.77 11.67 -6.76
CA HIS A 457 1.72 10.65 -6.69
C HIS A 457 1.53 10.13 -5.25
N ALA A 458 0.50 9.31 -5.03
CA ALA A 458 0.29 8.55 -3.79
C ALA A 458 -0.28 7.15 -4.09
N PHE A 459 -0.13 6.20 -3.16
CA PHE A 459 -0.61 4.83 -3.32
C PHE A 459 -1.96 4.57 -2.63
N GLY A 460 -2.52 3.37 -2.86
CA GLY A 460 -3.93 3.03 -2.62
C GLY A 460 -4.41 3.24 -1.18
N SER A 461 -3.51 3.13 -0.21
CA SER A 461 -3.78 3.28 1.23
C SER A 461 -3.93 4.74 1.64
N ASN A 462 -3.54 5.68 0.77
CA ASN A 462 -3.70 7.11 1.01
C ASN A 462 -5.19 7.49 1.23
N PRO A 463 -5.54 8.13 2.36
CA PRO A 463 -6.92 8.46 2.70
C PRO A 463 -7.64 9.35 1.67
N MET A 464 -6.90 10.23 0.98
CA MET A 464 -7.47 11.11 -0.04
C MET A 464 -7.81 10.36 -1.33
N ASN A 465 -7.19 9.21 -1.61
CA ASN A 465 -7.65 8.34 -2.69
C ASN A 465 -8.86 7.53 -2.21
N ARG A 466 -8.72 6.85 -1.06
CA ARG A 466 -9.76 5.96 -0.51
C ARG A 466 -11.13 6.61 -0.39
N MET A 467 -11.21 7.86 0.08
CA MET A 467 -12.49 8.57 0.25
C MET A 467 -13.23 8.85 -1.07
N TRP A 468 -12.51 8.93 -2.19
CA TRP A 468 -13.08 9.20 -3.52
C TRP A 468 -12.44 8.27 -4.56
N MET A 469 -12.62 6.96 -4.37
CA MET A 469 -12.14 5.94 -5.29
C MET A 469 -13.27 5.33 -6.12
N THR A 470 -12.88 4.74 -7.25
CA THR A 470 -13.72 3.87 -8.09
C THR A 470 -13.32 2.42 -7.82
N ASP A 471 -14.20 1.66 -7.20
CA ASP A 471 -14.06 0.30 -6.67
C ASP A 471 -15.20 -0.60 -7.24
N PRO A 472 -15.07 -1.04 -8.51
CA PRO A 472 -16.13 -1.79 -9.20
C PRO A 472 -16.29 -3.25 -8.74
N ASP A 473 -15.26 -3.83 -8.11
CA ASP A 473 -15.27 -5.20 -7.57
C ASP A 473 -15.57 -5.27 -6.07
N GLY A 474 -15.55 -4.13 -5.37
CA GLY A 474 -15.96 -3.99 -3.98
C GLY A 474 -14.92 -4.51 -2.99
N ASP A 475 -13.64 -4.54 -3.38
CA ASP A 475 -12.54 -5.05 -2.55
C ASP A 475 -11.97 -3.98 -1.59
N GLY A 476 -12.43 -2.73 -1.73
CA GLY A 476 -12.01 -1.59 -0.94
C GLY A 476 -10.76 -0.88 -1.45
N TRP A 477 -10.38 -1.09 -2.71
CA TRP A 477 -9.29 -0.43 -3.43
C TRP A 477 -9.76 0.09 -4.80
N GLY A 478 -9.08 1.10 -5.32
CA GLY A 478 -9.49 1.69 -6.60
C GLY A 478 -8.72 2.93 -6.99
N SER A 479 -8.88 3.33 -8.25
CA SER A 479 -8.33 4.58 -8.77
C SER A 479 -9.18 5.79 -8.35
N PRO A 480 -8.62 7.01 -8.35
CA PRO A 480 -9.37 8.22 -8.08
C PRO A 480 -10.62 8.35 -8.96
N SER A 481 -11.75 8.68 -8.34
CA SER A 481 -13.00 8.91 -9.02
C SER A 481 -13.09 10.34 -9.58
N THR A 482 -14.10 10.63 -10.41
CA THR A 482 -14.33 11.97 -10.98
C THR A 482 -14.68 13.04 -9.94
N GLU A 483 -15.03 12.63 -8.72
CA GLU A 483 -15.29 13.54 -7.60
C GLU A 483 -14.08 13.72 -6.67
N ASN A 484 -12.95 13.06 -6.95
CA ASN A 484 -11.76 13.18 -6.13
C ASN A 484 -11.21 14.62 -6.20
N PRO A 485 -11.13 15.34 -5.06
CA PRO A 485 -10.73 16.73 -5.06
C PRO A 485 -9.21 16.93 -4.94
N TYR A 486 -8.43 15.84 -4.86
CA TYR A 486 -6.97 15.86 -4.66
C TYR A 486 -6.19 15.28 -5.84
N PHE A 487 -6.72 14.25 -6.52
CA PHE A 487 -6.03 13.49 -7.56
C PHE A 487 -6.67 13.66 -8.94
N ASN A 488 -5.87 13.47 -9.98
CA ASN A 488 -6.35 13.30 -11.34
C ASN A 488 -6.93 11.88 -11.51
N THR A 489 -7.91 11.72 -12.40
CA THR A 489 -8.50 10.40 -12.72
C THR A 489 -7.60 9.53 -13.60
N MET A 490 -6.55 10.13 -14.16
CA MET A 490 -5.51 9.49 -14.94
C MET A 490 -4.20 10.25 -14.77
N GLY A 491 -3.07 9.59 -15.03
CA GLY A 491 -1.75 10.24 -14.99
C GLY A 491 -1.62 11.34 -16.03
N MET A 492 -1.18 12.53 -15.59
CA MET A 492 -0.89 13.68 -16.45
C MET A 492 0.57 13.77 -16.89
N HIS A 493 1.32 12.66 -16.75
CA HIS A 493 2.67 12.45 -17.24
C HIS A 493 2.90 10.95 -17.53
N SER A 494 3.92 10.60 -18.31
CA SER A 494 4.15 9.21 -18.75
C SER A 494 4.88 8.30 -17.75
N TYR A 495 5.37 8.87 -16.65
CA TYR A 495 6.10 8.17 -15.59
C TYR A 495 5.24 7.87 -14.35
N ASN A 496 3.92 8.00 -14.45
CA ASN A 496 3.02 7.85 -13.30
C ASN A 496 2.92 6.38 -12.87
N VAL A 497 3.14 6.12 -11.58
CA VAL A 497 3.10 4.77 -10.98
C VAL A 497 2.04 4.62 -9.88
N GLY A 498 1.35 5.70 -9.51
CA GLY A 498 0.31 5.71 -8.48
C GLY A 498 -0.89 6.60 -8.86
N SER A 499 -1.59 7.10 -7.84
CA SER A 499 -2.62 8.13 -8.02
C SER A 499 -1.93 9.49 -8.21
N ASP A 500 -2.07 10.08 -9.39
CA ASP A 500 -1.42 11.34 -9.80
C ASP A 500 -2.04 12.54 -9.08
N PHE A 501 -1.24 13.29 -8.31
CA PHE A 501 -1.73 14.44 -7.56
C PHE A 501 -2.16 15.57 -8.50
N ASN A 502 -3.35 16.13 -8.26
CA ASN A 502 -3.79 17.30 -8.99
C ASN A 502 -3.25 18.59 -8.34
N HIS A 503 -2.04 19.01 -8.72
CA HIS A 503 -1.41 20.20 -8.15
C HIS A 503 -2.03 21.53 -8.61
N GLN A 504 -3.04 21.55 -9.47
CA GLN A 504 -3.83 22.76 -9.75
C GLN A 504 -4.89 23.01 -8.65
N GLN A 505 -5.26 21.98 -7.88
CA GLN A 505 -6.28 22.12 -6.84
C GLN A 505 -5.73 22.80 -5.57
N PRO A 506 -6.45 23.78 -5.00
CA PRO A 506 -6.06 24.41 -3.74
C PRO A 506 -5.90 23.42 -2.59
N ARG A 507 -6.69 22.34 -2.56
CA ARG A 507 -6.62 21.30 -1.53
C ARG A 507 -5.32 20.51 -1.60
N THR A 508 -4.92 20.07 -2.79
CA THR A 508 -3.62 19.41 -3.00
C THR A 508 -2.46 20.33 -2.64
N LYS A 509 -2.51 21.60 -3.06
CA LYS A 509 -1.49 22.59 -2.68
C LYS A 509 -1.41 22.80 -1.16
N ASN A 510 -2.56 22.81 -0.46
CA ASN A 510 -2.58 22.91 1.00
C ASN A 510 -1.97 21.67 1.65
N TYR A 511 -2.33 20.47 1.19
CA TYR A 511 -1.76 19.21 1.66
C TYR A 511 -0.24 19.20 1.52
N VAL A 512 0.28 19.48 0.32
CA VAL A 512 1.73 19.56 0.06
C VAL A 512 2.41 20.56 1.00
N ARG A 513 1.86 21.77 1.16
CA ARG A 513 2.42 22.75 2.10
C ARG A 513 2.47 22.26 3.54
N ARG A 514 1.43 21.56 4.02
CA ARG A 514 1.40 20.98 5.38
C ARG A 514 2.47 19.92 5.54
N VAL A 515 2.69 19.07 4.53
CA VAL A 515 3.77 18.07 4.51
C VAL A 515 5.14 18.76 4.61
N LEU A 516 5.42 19.74 3.74
CA LEU A 516 6.70 20.44 3.74
C LEU A 516 6.95 21.16 5.08
N LYS A 517 5.93 21.84 5.60
CA LYS A 517 6.00 22.54 6.89
C LYS A 517 6.31 21.58 8.03
N HIS A 518 5.65 20.41 8.04
CA HIS A 518 5.85 19.40 9.08
C HIS A 518 7.31 18.95 9.15
N TRP A 519 7.92 18.55 8.03
CA TRP A 519 9.30 18.08 8.02
C TRP A 519 10.31 19.18 8.34
N ILE A 520 10.05 20.43 7.93
CA ILE A 520 10.93 21.57 8.25
C ILE A 520 10.83 21.95 9.73
N GLU A 521 9.63 22.15 10.27
CA GLU A 521 9.44 22.71 11.61
C GLU A 521 9.49 21.65 12.73
N GLU A 522 9.00 20.43 12.49
CA GLU A 522 8.92 19.38 13.53
C GLU A 522 10.18 18.50 13.57
N PHE A 523 10.88 18.35 12.44
CA PHE A 523 12.04 17.48 12.28
C PHE A 523 13.35 18.22 11.97
N ASN A 524 13.32 19.54 11.76
CA ASN A 524 14.50 20.33 11.37
C ASN A 524 15.19 19.82 10.10
N ILE A 525 14.43 19.33 9.12
CA ILE A 525 14.98 18.92 7.82
C ILE A 525 15.59 20.15 7.11
N ASP A 526 16.81 19.98 6.60
CA ASP A 526 17.61 21.08 6.04
C ASP A 526 17.35 21.33 4.55
N GLY A 527 16.80 20.33 3.87
CA GLY A 527 16.60 20.32 2.44
C GLY A 527 15.66 19.24 1.96
N PHE A 528 15.10 19.42 0.77
CA PHE A 528 14.38 18.37 0.07
C PHE A 528 15.04 18.05 -1.27
N ARG A 529 15.17 16.75 -1.56
CA ARG A 529 15.30 16.24 -2.93
C ARG A 529 13.91 15.87 -3.43
N TRP A 530 13.45 16.62 -4.42
CA TRP A 530 12.13 16.45 -5.02
C TRP A 530 12.21 15.37 -6.08
N ASP A 531 11.64 14.22 -5.77
CA ASP A 531 11.59 13.07 -6.67
C ASP A 531 10.67 13.35 -7.86
N LEU A 532 11.12 12.93 -9.04
CA LEU A 532 10.38 12.96 -10.30
C LEU A 532 9.66 14.29 -10.51
N THR A 533 10.39 15.41 -10.50
CA THR A 533 9.78 16.76 -10.65
C THR A 533 9.01 16.95 -11.96
N LYS A 534 9.31 16.13 -12.98
CA LYS A 534 8.52 16.07 -14.20
C LYS A 534 7.07 15.63 -13.94
N GLY A 535 6.79 14.83 -12.92
CA GLY A 535 5.46 14.37 -12.55
C GLY A 535 4.52 15.48 -12.05
N PHE A 536 5.04 16.66 -11.72
CA PHE A 536 4.21 17.80 -11.28
C PHE A 536 3.48 18.50 -12.44
N THR A 537 3.69 18.08 -13.69
CA THR A 537 2.93 18.59 -14.84
C THR A 537 1.51 18.04 -14.84
N GLN A 538 0.58 18.86 -15.30
CA GLN A 538 -0.86 18.59 -15.35
C GLN A 538 -1.38 18.66 -16.80
N ASN A 539 -0.45 18.69 -17.76
CA ASN A 539 -0.70 18.98 -19.17
C ASN A 539 -0.24 17.87 -20.14
N CYS A 540 0.34 16.76 -19.64
CA CYS A 540 1.00 15.76 -20.48
C CYS A 540 0.44 14.34 -20.32
N PRO A 541 -0.88 14.12 -20.54
CA PRO A 541 -1.51 12.82 -20.33
C PRO A 541 -0.80 11.72 -21.13
N ASN A 542 -0.08 10.86 -20.40
CA ASN A 542 0.65 9.69 -20.91
C ASN A 542 1.51 9.94 -22.17
N SER A 543 2.23 11.08 -22.25
CA SER A 543 3.09 11.40 -23.39
C SER A 543 4.54 11.67 -22.96
N ASP A 544 5.47 10.79 -23.35
CA ASP A 544 6.91 10.96 -23.09
C ASP A 544 7.47 12.25 -23.69
N ALA A 545 7.11 12.56 -24.94
CA ALA A 545 7.59 13.76 -25.61
C ALA A 545 7.11 15.03 -24.90
N CYS A 546 5.84 15.07 -24.45
CA CYS A 546 5.31 16.18 -23.67
C CYS A 546 5.97 16.25 -22.28
N THR A 547 6.05 15.12 -21.58
CA THR A 547 6.59 15.00 -20.21
C THR A 547 8.05 15.42 -20.16
N ASN A 548 8.84 15.14 -21.20
CA ASN A 548 10.25 15.53 -21.28
C ASN A 548 10.48 16.93 -21.87
N GLY A 549 9.47 17.52 -22.51
CA GLY A 549 9.52 18.90 -22.97
C GLY A 549 9.34 19.90 -21.81
N TYR A 550 9.69 21.16 -22.04
CA TYR A 550 9.43 22.22 -21.05
C TYR A 550 7.93 22.39 -20.78
N GLN A 551 7.52 22.46 -19.51
CA GLN A 551 6.13 22.67 -19.12
C GLN A 551 6.02 23.81 -18.11
N GLN A 552 5.32 24.88 -18.49
CA GLN A 552 5.21 26.08 -17.64
C GLN A 552 4.42 25.82 -16.36
N ASP A 553 3.42 24.95 -16.38
CA ASP A 553 2.58 24.67 -15.22
C ASP A 553 3.36 23.98 -14.10
N ARG A 554 4.18 22.98 -14.41
CA ARG A 554 5.04 22.35 -13.39
C ARG A 554 6.09 23.34 -12.87
N VAL A 555 6.54 24.26 -13.74
CA VAL A 555 7.45 25.33 -13.34
C VAL A 555 6.78 26.23 -12.30
N ASP A 556 5.56 26.67 -12.55
CA ASP A 556 4.86 27.56 -11.63
C ASP A 556 4.54 26.86 -10.29
N VAL A 557 4.11 25.59 -10.34
CA VAL A 557 3.81 24.77 -9.16
C VAL A 557 5.07 24.56 -8.30
N LEU A 558 6.19 24.17 -8.90
CA LEU A 558 7.41 23.89 -8.15
C LEU A 558 8.03 25.16 -7.56
N LYS A 559 7.96 26.32 -8.26
CA LYS A 559 8.35 27.61 -7.67
C LYS A 559 7.52 27.95 -6.45
N GLU A 560 6.21 27.77 -6.54
CA GLU A 560 5.28 28.03 -5.42
C GLU A 560 5.66 27.22 -4.17
N TYR A 561 6.01 25.95 -4.34
CA TYR A 561 6.42 25.10 -3.21
C TYR A 561 7.82 25.43 -2.69
N VAL A 562 8.81 25.66 -3.57
CA VAL A 562 10.16 26.02 -3.14
C VAL A 562 10.17 27.38 -2.43
N ASP A 563 9.47 28.38 -2.96
CA ASP A 563 9.31 29.68 -2.29
C ASP A 563 8.65 29.55 -0.92
N TYR A 564 7.67 28.63 -0.78
CA TYR A 564 7.07 28.31 0.51
C TYR A 564 8.10 27.72 1.48
N THR A 565 8.93 26.75 1.06
CA THR A 565 10.01 26.24 1.92
C THR A 565 10.99 27.34 2.33
N TRP A 566 11.34 28.25 1.42
CA TRP A 566 12.23 29.39 1.72
C TRP A 566 11.61 30.46 2.62
N ASN A 567 10.29 30.52 2.70
CA ASN A 567 9.59 31.38 3.65
C ASN A 567 9.61 30.79 5.07
N LEU A 568 9.63 29.45 5.20
CA LEU A 568 9.77 28.77 6.49
C LEU A 568 11.23 28.79 6.96
N ASP A 569 12.16 28.46 6.08
CA ASP A 569 13.60 28.52 6.31
C ASP A 569 14.33 29.17 5.12
N PRO A 570 14.84 30.41 5.28
CA PRO A 570 15.56 31.13 4.22
C PRO A 570 16.82 30.43 3.69
N THR A 571 17.33 29.42 4.37
CA THR A 571 18.53 28.68 3.95
C THR A 571 18.24 27.29 3.39
N HIS A 572 16.98 26.86 3.42
CA HIS A 572 16.54 25.51 3.03
C HIS A 572 17.04 25.12 1.63
N TYR A 573 17.56 23.90 1.50
CA TYR A 573 17.99 23.38 0.22
C TYR A 573 16.81 22.88 -0.61
N ALA A 574 16.88 23.13 -1.92
CA ALA A 574 15.97 22.52 -2.89
C ALA A 574 16.85 21.81 -3.93
N ILE A 575 16.68 20.49 -4.05
CA ILE A 575 17.34 19.65 -5.06
C ILE A 575 16.24 19.04 -5.92
N PHE A 576 16.33 19.16 -7.23
CA PHE A 576 15.35 18.57 -8.16
C PHE A 576 15.97 17.39 -8.88
N GLU A 577 15.33 16.23 -8.75
CA GLU A 577 15.43 15.18 -9.76
C GLU A 577 14.54 15.57 -10.94
N HIS A 578 15.17 16.10 -11.99
CA HIS A 578 14.47 16.57 -13.18
C HIS A 578 14.97 15.88 -14.44
N LEU A 579 16.30 15.80 -14.61
CA LEU A 579 16.95 15.18 -15.76
C LEU A 579 16.36 15.70 -17.08
N GLY A 580 16.26 17.02 -17.17
CA GLY A 580 15.57 17.74 -18.24
C GLY A 580 16.51 18.33 -19.27
N GLN A 581 15.95 19.18 -20.13
CA GLN A 581 16.74 19.97 -21.07
C GLN A 581 17.44 21.11 -20.33
N ASP A 582 18.65 21.47 -20.80
CA ASP A 582 19.49 22.48 -20.14
C ASP A 582 18.78 23.85 -19.95
N ASN A 583 17.83 24.21 -20.83
CA ASN A 583 17.09 25.46 -20.70
C ASN A 583 16.17 25.49 -19.47
N GLU A 584 15.46 24.40 -19.18
CA GLU A 584 14.57 24.26 -18.01
C GLU A 584 15.40 24.16 -16.74
N GLU A 585 16.43 23.30 -16.71
CA GLU A 585 17.30 23.16 -15.54
C GLU A 585 18.03 24.47 -15.20
N ARG A 586 18.41 25.26 -16.20
CA ARG A 586 19.04 26.57 -15.99
C ARG A 586 18.09 27.56 -15.33
N GLU A 587 16.80 27.52 -15.65
CA GLU A 587 15.80 28.36 -15.01
C GLU A 587 15.75 28.09 -13.50
N TRP A 588 15.79 26.81 -13.11
CA TRP A 588 15.86 26.32 -11.73
C TRP A 588 17.13 26.68 -11.01
N ALA A 589 18.27 26.37 -11.62
CA ALA A 589 19.58 26.68 -11.07
C ALA A 589 19.75 28.18 -10.76
N ASN A 590 19.15 29.03 -11.59
CA ASN A 590 19.29 30.48 -11.48
C ASN A 590 18.11 31.18 -10.79
N TYR A 591 17.07 30.44 -10.38
CA TYR A 591 15.88 31.02 -9.77
C TYR A 591 16.23 31.78 -8.47
N ARG A 592 15.94 33.09 -8.44
CA ARG A 592 16.23 34.01 -7.33
C ARG A 592 17.72 34.04 -6.91
N ILE A 593 18.64 33.78 -7.84
CA ILE A 593 20.08 33.68 -7.53
C ILE A 593 20.68 34.93 -6.86
N ASN A 594 20.18 36.12 -7.18
CA ASN A 594 20.62 37.39 -6.59
C ASN A 594 20.33 37.49 -5.08
N GLU A 595 19.48 36.62 -4.56
CA GLU A 595 19.14 36.50 -3.14
C GLU A 595 19.94 35.38 -2.44
N GLY A 596 20.96 34.83 -3.10
CA GLY A 596 21.73 33.67 -2.61
C GLY A 596 20.98 32.33 -2.74
N LYS A 597 19.84 32.33 -3.45
CA LYS A 597 19.00 31.15 -3.73
C LYS A 597 19.50 30.38 -4.97
N GLY A 598 18.60 29.67 -5.62
CA GLY A 598 18.88 28.75 -6.73
C GLY A 598 18.66 27.31 -6.31
N ILE A 599 18.01 26.55 -7.19
CA ILE A 599 17.67 25.15 -6.99
C ILE A 599 18.83 24.30 -7.49
N MET A 600 19.23 23.31 -6.72
CA MET A 600 20.26 22.37 -7.13
C MET A 600 19.65 21.28 -8.02
N MET A 601 20.37 20.85 -9.05
CA MET A 601 19.87 19.89 -10.04
C MET A 601 20.66 18.60 -9.94
N TRP A 602 19.97 17.46 -9.92
CA TRP A 602 20.62 16.16 -10.11
C TRP A 602 21.32 16.11 -11.48
N GLY A 603 22.58 15.70 -11.46
CA GLY A 603 23.48 15.74 -12.58
C GLY A 603 24.07 14.37 -12.89
N ILE A 604 23.25 13.47 -13.44
CA ILE A 604 23.69 12.14 -13.85
C ILE A 604 24.90 12.20 -14.79
N MET A 605 25.93 11.42 -14.45
CA MET A 605 27.12 11.19 -15.28
C MET A 605 27.53 9.70 -15.29
N ASN A 606 26.60 8.80 -14.94
CA ASN A 606 26.88 7.37 -14.75
C ASN A 606 27.51 6.71 -15.97
N SER A 607 26.98 6.93 -17.18
CA SER A 607 27.54 6.31 -18.39
C SER A 607 28.98 6.76 -18.65
N GLN A 608 29.28 8.05 -18.49
CA GLN A 608 30.60 8.61 -18.77
C GLN A 608 31.63 8.17 -17.75
N TYR A 609 31.29 8.20 -16.46
CA TYR A 609 32.19 7.73 -15.42
C TYR A 609 32.36 6.21 -15.44
N ASN A 610 31.35 5.43 -15.89
CA ASN A 610 31.50 4.00 -16.12
C ASN A 610 32.54 3.67 -17.19
N GLU A 611 32.47 4.33 -18.35
CA GLU A 611 33.48 4.13 -19.40
C GLU A 611 34.88 4.45 -18.88
N LEU A 612 35.02 5.55 -18.15
CA LEU A 612 36.29 5.90 -17.52
C LEU A 612 36.69 4.85 -16.47
N SER A 613 35.83 4.44 -15.54
CA SER A 613 36.20 3.49 -14.49
C SER A 613 36.64 2.15 -15.09
N MET A 614 35.94 1.69 -16.13
CA MET A 614 36.21 0.45 -16.84
C MET A 614 37.51 0.45 -17.64
N GLY A 615 38.16 1.59 -17.88
CA GLY A 615 39.41 1.64 -18.65
C GLY A 615 39.26 2.09 -20.10
N TYR A 616 38.13 2.72 -20.44
CA TYR A 616 37.85 3.29 -21.76
C TYR A 616 37.84 4.82 -21.71
N ALA A 617 37.72 5.45 -22.88
CA ALA A 617 37.74 6.90 -23.02
C ALA A 617 36.32 7.47 -22.99
N SER A 618 36.10 8.55 -22.24
CA SER A 618 34.82 9.27 -22.22
C SER A 618 35.02 10.74 -21.84
N ASN A 619 33.96 11.54 -22.03
CA ASN A 619 33.96 12.98 -21.76
C ASN A 619 33.09 13.30 -20.55
N ILE A 620 33.70 13.86 -19.50
CA ILE A 620 33.02 14.22 -18.25
C ILE A 620 32.75 15.72 -18.10
N ASN A 621 32.91 16.53 -19.16
CA ASN A 621 32.72 17.99 -19.09
C ASN A 621 31.32 18.38 -18.59
N ARG A 622 30.31 17.53 -18.82
CA ARG A 622 28.90 17.72 -18.42
C ARG A 622 28.67 17.71 -16.91
N VAL A 623 29.66 17.31 -16.10
CA VAL A 623 29.61 17.37 -14.63
C VAL A 623 29.91 18.78 -14.07
N GLY A 624 30.41 19.69 -14.91
CA GLY A 624 30.60 21.09 -14.55
C GLY A 624 29.32 21.91 -14.78
N HIS A 625 28.88 22.66 -13.77
CA HIS A 625 27.65 23.48 -13.82
C HIS A 625 27.59 24.44 -15.04
N SER A 626 28.73 25.01 -15.45
CA SER A 626 28.80 25.93 -16.60
C SER A 626 28.49 25.26 -17.94
N SER A 627 28.70 23.95 -18.06
CA SER A 627 28.36 23.18 -19.26
C SER A 627 26.85 23.09 -19.51
N ARG A 628 26.04 23.34 -18.46
CA ARG A 628 24.57 23.40 -18.51
C ARG A 628 24.05 24.85 -18.45
N GLY A 629 24.95 25.84 -18.52
CA GLY A 629 24.59 27.25 -18.50
C GLY A 629 24.15 27.79 -17.13
N PHE A 630 24.48 27.08 -16.04
CA PHE A 630 24.14 27.54 -14.69
C PHE A 630 25.07 28.68 -14.29
N THR A 631 24.50 29.73 -13.67
CA THR A 631 25.29 30.87 -13.15
C THR A 631 25.91 30.51 -11.80
N GLY A 632 25.16 29.79 -10.97
CA GLY A 632 25.64 29.25 -9.70
C GLY A 632 26.17 27.83 -9.83
N LYS A 633 27.03 27.41 -8.88
CA LYS A 633 27.50 26.03 -8.75
C LYS A 633 26.39 25.14 -8.16
N ARG A 634 25.35 24.87 -8.94
CA ARG A 634 24.10 24.21 -8.52
C ARG A 634 23.90 22.81 -9.11
N LEU A 635 24.92 22.22 -9.71
CA LEU A 635 24.83 20.87 -10.27
C LEU A 635 25.32 19.84 -9.26
N VAL A 636 24.43 18.99 -8.76
CA VAL A 636 24.74 17.83 -7.92
C VAL A 636 25.25 16.72 -8.84
N GLY A 637 26.55 16.74 -9.13
CA GLY A 637 27.16 15.77 -10.02
C GLY A 637 27.41 14.44 -9.32
N TYR A 638 27.05 13.32 -9.96
CA TYR A 638 27.29 11.98 -9.43
C TYR A 638 27.71 10.99 -10.53
N ALA A 639 28.52 10.02 -10.14
CA ALA A 639 28.93 8.91 -11.01
C ALA A 639 27.99 7.69 -10.90
N GLU A 640 27.28 7.55 -9.78
CA GLU A 640 26.29 6.50 -9.55
C GLU A 640 25.27 7.01 -8.54
N SER A 641 24.05 6.48 -8.65
CA SER A 641 22.92 6.71 -7.76
C SER A 641 22.27 5.35 -7.46
N HIS A 642 21.16 5.38 -6.72
CA HIS A 642 20.32 4.20 -6.53
C HIS A 642 19.72 3.63 -7.83
N ASP A 643 19.66 4.41 -8.91
CA ASP A 643 18.93 4.04 -10.12
C ASP A 643 19.72 3.26 -11.16
N GLU A 644 21.02 3.55 -11.28
CA GLU A 644 21.89 2.94 -12.27
C GLU A 644 22.82 1.89 -11.68
N GLU A 645 23.26 0.95 -12.52
CA GLU A 645 24.21 -0.06 -12.08
C GLU A 645 25.54 0.54 -11.60
N ARG A 646 26.09 -0.08 -10.54
CA ARG A 646 27.31 0.35 -9.84
C ARG A 646 28.53 0.30 -10.74
N LEU A 647 29.39 1.31 -10.61
CA LEU A 647 30.64 1.40 -11.37
C LEU A 647 31.56 0.21 -11.08
N MET A 648 31.67 -0.15 -9.81
CA MET A 648 32.56 -1.22 -9.39
C MET A 648 32.11 -2.58 -9.94
N TYR A 649 30.81 -2.89 -9.88
CA TYR A 649 30.26 -4.09 -10.50
C TYR A 649 30.59 -4.14 -12.00
N LYS A 650 30.36 -3.05 -12.74
CA LYS A 650 30.72 -2.96 -14.17
C LYS A 650 32.21 -3.09 -14.43
N ASN A 651 33.08 -2.54 -13.58
CA ASN A 651 34.54 -2.70 -13.70
C ASN A 651 34.93 -4.18 -13.68
N LEU A 652 34.36 -4.96 -12.76
CA LEU A 652 34.67 -6.39 -12.62
C LEU A 652 34.13 -7.21 -13.81
N GLN A 653 32.92 -6.90 -14.29
CA GLN A 653 32.29 -7.67 -15.37
C GLN A 653 32.82 -7.28 -16.76
N PHE A 654 33.00 -5.99 -17.03
CA PHE A 654 33.18 -5.44 -18.38
C PHE A 654 34.43 -4.57 -18.54
N GLY A 655 35.22 -4.41 -17.48
CA GLY A 655 36.47 -3.64 -17.50
C GLY A 655 37.47 -4.10 -18.56
N ASN A 656 38.22 -3.14 -19.08
CA ASN A 656 39.30 -3.33 -20.03
C ASN A 656 40.37 -4.24 -19.42
N SER A 657 40.58 -5.39 -20.05
CA SER A 657 41.54 -6.41 -19.64
C SER A 657 42.60 -6.70 -20.71
N LEU A 658 42.76 -5.79 -21.68
CA LEU A 658 43.70 -5.98 -22.80
C LEU A 658 45.17 -5.98 -22.34
N SER A 659 45.49 -5.24 -21.28
CA SER A 659 46.81 -5.26 -20.64
C SER A 659 46.77 -6.16 -19.41
N ALA A 660 47.55 -7.25 -19.40
CA ALA A 660 47.65 -8.13 -18.24
C ALA A 660 48.16 -7.41 -16.98
N SER A 661 49.02 -6.39 -17.16
CA SER A 661 49.54 -5.56 -16.06
C SER A 661 48.54 -4.52 -15.52
N HIS A 662 47.45 -4.26 -16.25
CA HIS A 662 46.40 -3.33 -15.87
C HIS A 662 45.03 -3.92 -16.24
N ASN A 663 44.72 -5.06 -15.64
CA ASN A 663 43.43 -5.72 -15.85
C ASN A 663 42.39 -5.12 -14.90
N VAL A 664 41.45 -4.33 -15.44
CA VAL A 664 40.40 -3.67 -14.64
C VAL A 664 39.42 -4.68 -14.04
N LYS A 665 39.30 -5.90 -14.59
CA LYS A 665 38.47 -6.96 -13.99
C LYS A 665 39.06 -7.54 -12.70
N ASN A 666 40.30 -7.18 -12.34
CA ASN A 666 40.88 -7.53 -11.05
C ASN A 666 40.42 -6.53 -9.98
N LEU A 667 39.94 -7.03 -8.84
CA LEU A 667 39.43 -6.22 -7.72
C LEU A 667 40.37 -5.09 -7.31
N ASN A 668 41.66 -5.36 -7.14
CA ASN A 668 42.61 -4.34 -6.68
C ASN A 668 42.83 -3.25 -7.74
N THR A 669 42.88 -3.62 -9.02
CA THR A 669 42.95 -2.64 -10.12
C THR A 669 41.67 -1.81 -10.19
N ALA A 670 40.51 -2.45 -10.08
CA ALA A 670 39.21 -1.76 -10.10
C ALA A 670 39.05 -0.77 -8.93
N LEU A 671 39.44 -1.15 -7.71
CA LEU A 671 39.44 -0.24 -6.55
C LEU A 671 40.36 0.98 -6.76
N LEU A 672 41.52 0.79 -7.40
CA LEU A 672 42.39 1.91 -7.80
C LEU A 672 41.74 2.81 -8.87
N ARG A 673 40.98 2.24 -9.81
CA ARG A 673 40.19 3.03 -10.78
C ARG A 673 39.11 3.84 -10.06
N MET A 674 38.38 3.25 -9.12
CA MET A 674 37.39 3.97 -8.30
C MET A 674 38.02 5.16 -7.54
N SER A 675 39.25 4.98 -7.04
CA SER A 675 39.99 6.07 -6.37
C SER A 675 40.29 7.22 -7.33
N ALA A 676 40.70 6.90 -8.57
CA ALA A 676 40.93 7.91 -9.60
C ALA A 676 39.63 8.63 -10.03
N ILE A 677 38.51 7.91 -10.12
CA ILE A 677 37.20 8.49 -10.43
C ILE A 677 36.79 9.48 -9.34
N THR A 678 36.92 9.11 -8.07
CA THR A 678 36.61 9.99 -6.94
C THR A 678 37.47 11.26 -6.96
N ALA A 679 38.78 11.12 -7.22
CA ALA A 679 39.71 12.24 -7.35
C ALA A 679 39.40 13.17 -8.56
N MET A 680 38.66 12.69 -9.55
CA MET A 680 38.21 13.47 -10.70
C MET A 680 36.82 14.06 -10.53
N LEU A 681 35.94 13.44 -9.76
CA LEU A 681 34.56 13.87 -9.55
C LEU A 681 34.43 14.90 -8.42
N ILE A 682 34.91 14.54 -7.22
CA ILE A 682 34.68 15.32 -5.99
C ILE A 682 35.24 16.75 -6.08
N PRO A 683 36.45 16.98 -6.64
CA PRO A 683 37.00 18.34 -6.74
C PRO A 683 36.33 19.25 -7.78
N VAL A 684 35.42 18.75 -8.62
CA VAL A 684 34.74 19.60 -9.61
C VAL A 684 33.81 20.58 -8.88
N PRO A 685 33.88 21.90 -9.14
CA PRO A 685 33.11 22.89 -8.40
C PRO A 685 31.59 22.63 -8.37
N GLY A 686 30.99 22.76 -7.18
CA GLY A 686 29.57 22.55 -6.92
C GLY A 686 29.30 21.27 -6.13
N PRO A 687 28.03 21.06 -5.71
CA PRO A 687 27.66 19.91 -4.89
C PRO A 687 27.98 18.59 -5.61
N LYS A 688 28.29 17.55 -4.82
CA LYS A 688 28.54 16.20 -5.31
C LYS A 688 27.80 15.20 -4.45
N MET A 689 27.45 14.07 -5.04
CA MET A 689 26.75 12.99 -4.34
C MET A 689 27.52 11.68 -4.49
N ILE A 690 27.52 10.91 -3.41
CA ILE A 690 28.03 9.55 -3.30
C ILE A 690 26.83 8.66 -2.94
N TRP A 691 26.57 7.64 -3.76
CA TRP A 691 25.60 6.60 -3.42
C TRP A 691 26.22 5.60 -2.46
N HIS A 692 25.46 5.18 -1.44
CA HIS A 692 26.00 4.43 -0.32
C HIS A 692 26.89 3.24 -0.76
N PHE A 693 28.06 3.16 -0.12
CA PHE A 693 29.12 2.17 -0.33
C PHE A 693 29.90 2.27 -1.65
N GLY A 694 29.63 3.25 -2.51
CA GLY A 694 30.51 3.57 -3.65
C GLY A 694 31.94 3.91 -3.22
N GLU A 695 32.08 4.59 -2.09
CA GLU A 695 33.34 4.93 -1.40
C GLU A 695 34.10 3.73 -0.82
N LEU A 696 33.48 2.54 -0.77
CA LEU A 696 34.16 1.28 -0.44
C LEU A 696 34.30 0.37 -1.66
N GLY A 697 33.79 0.80 -2.82
CA GLY A 697 33.75 0.03 -4.05
C GLY A 697 32.77 -1.14 -3.95
N MET A 698 31.51 -0.88 -3.61
CA MET A 698 30.46 -1.90 -3.58
C MET A 698 30.36 -2.62 -4.92
N ASP A 699 30.77 -3.89 -4.91
CA ASP A 699 30.93 -4.74 -6.09
C ASP A 699 29.76 -5.68 -6.33
N ASP A 700 28.69 -5.56 -5.54
CA ASP A 700 27.40 -6.18 -5.83
C ASP A 700 26.60 -5.36 -6.84
N SER A 701 25.80 -6.04 -7.66
CA SER A 701 24.86 -5.40 -8.57
C SER A 701 23.73 -4.72 -7.79
N ILE A 702 23.15 -3.64 -8.34
CA ILE A 702 21.86 -3.12 -7.84
C ILE A 702 20.70 -4.13 -8.00
N TYR A 703 20.91 -5.18 -8.79
CA TYR A 703 19.98 -6.29 -9.00
C TYR A 703 20.35 -7.56 -8.20
N THR A 704 21.26 -7.45 -7.23
CA THR A 704 21.53 -8.55 -6.29
C THR A 704 20.31 -8.75 -5.38
N CYS A 705 19.80 -9.97 -5.34
CA CYS A 705 18.75 -10.40 -4.43
C CYS A 705 19.32 -10.66 -3.02
N ASN A 706 18.46 -10.80 -2.02
CA ASN A 706 18.85 -11.07 -0.63
C ASN A 706 19.66 -12.38 -0.47
N ASN A 707 19.45 -13.35 -1.35
CA ASN A 707 20.21 -14.60 -1.39
C ASN A 707 21.57 -14.50 -2.13
N GLY A 708 21.94 -13.31 -2.61
CA GLY A 708 23.19 -13.04 -3.33
C GLY A 708 23.16 -13.35 -4.83
N VAL A 709 22.04 -13.85 -5.37
CA VAL A 709 21.88 -14.07 -6.82
C VAL A 709 21.58 -12.75 -7.52
N VAL A 710 22.04 -12.56 -8.75
CA VAL A 710 21.73 -11.37 -9.56
C VAL A 710 20.60 -11.68 -10.53
N ASN A 711 19.46 -11.00 -10.37
CA ASN A 711 18.29 -11.16 -11.24
C ASN A 711 17.99 -9.86 -12.01
N LEU A 712 18.26 -9.86 -13.31
CA LEU A 712 18.10 -8.69 -14.18
C LEU A 712 16.66 -8.51 -14.69
N PRO A 713 16.26 -7.28 -15.07
CA PRO A 713 14.99 -7.00 -15.71
C PRO A 713 14.74 -7.87 -16.95
N GLY A 714 13.52 -8.37 -17.09
CA GLY A 714 13.11 -9.23 -18.22
C GLY A 714 13.43 -10.72 -18.07
N GLY A 715 13.96 -11.15 -16.92
CA GLY A 715 14.07 -12.57 -16.54
C GLY A 715 12.74 -13.22 -16.16
N THR A 716 12.72 -14.55 -16.02
CA THR A 716 11.52 -15.31 -15.59
C THR A 716 11.19 -15.15 -14.11
N ASP A 717 12.19 -14.80 -13.30
CA ASP A 717 12.11 -14.81 -11.83
C ASP A 717 11.81 -13.42 -11.25
N GLY A 718 11.50 -12.43 -12.11
CA GLY A 718 11.46 -11.00 -11.74
C GLY A 718 12.87 -10.43 -11.56
N ASP A 719 12.99 -9.10 -11.47
CA ASP A 719 14.26 -8.47 -11.08
C ASP A 719 14.30 -8.21 -9.57
N CYS A 720 15.52 -8.07 -9.04
CA CYS A 720 15.75 -7.84 -7.62
C CYS A 720 16.16 -6.40 -7.32
N LYS A 721 15.77 -5.42 -8.14
CA LYS A 721 16.16 -4.01 -7.91
C LYS A 721 15.71 -3.53 -6.53
N LEU A 722 14.47 -3.83 -6.15
CA LEU A 722 13.88 -3.40 -4.88
C LEU A 722 14.13 -4.35 -3.69
N ASP A 723 14.67 -5.54 -3.95
CA ASP A 723 14.93 -6.56 -2.91
C ASP A 723 15.93 -6.04 -1.86
N THR A 724 15.85 -6.57 -0.65
CA THR A 724 16.81 -6.26 0.43
C THR A 724 18.21 -6.68 0.00
N LYS A 725 19.19 -5.78 0.13
CA LYS A 725 20.56 -6.05 -0.32
C LYS A 725 21.42 -6.71 0.76
N PRO A 726 22.31 -7.65 0.40
CA PRO A 726 23.39 -8.09 1.27
C PRO A 726 24.26 -6.92 1.75
N GLN A 727 24.85 -7.06 2.94
CA GLN A 727 25.67 -6.02 3.57
C GLN A 727 27.13 -6.47 3.80
N PRO A 728 27.87 -6.85 2.73
CA PRO A 728 29.22 -7.40 2.83
C PRO A 728 30.23 -6.43 3.44
N GLN A 729 30.02 -5.13 3.28
CA GLN A 729 30.88 -4.09 3.83
C GLN A 729 31.06 -4.18 5.35
N TRP A 730 30.01 -4.59 6.06
CA TRP A 730 30.07 -4.83 7.50
C TRP A 730 30.44 -6.27 7.83
N ALA A 731 29.81 -7.25 7.17
CA ALA A 731 30.02 -8.66 7.45
C ALA A 731 31.48 -9.11 7.21
N GLU A 732 32.12 -8.54 6.19
CA GLU A 732 33.50 -8.86 5.80
C GLU A 732 34.52 -7.83 6.31
N ASN A 733 34.09 -6.85 7.11
CA ASN A 733 34.95 -5.79 7.65
C ASN A 733 35.77 -5.08 6.56
N TRP A 734 35.11 -4.51 5.55
CA TRP A 734 35.79 -3.86 4.42
C TRP A 734 36.70 -2.70 4.84
N MET A 735 36.40 -2.02 5.95
CA MET A 735 37.28 -1.01 6.54
C MET A 735 38.61 -1.58 7.08
N GLY A 736 38.70 -2.89 7.29
CA GLY A 736 39.95 -3.62 7.57
C GLY A 736 40.74 -4.00 6.32
N VAL A 737 40.13 -3.97 5.12
CA VAL A 737 40.77 -4.29 3.85
C VAL A 737 41.51 -3.08 3.33
N ILE A 738 42.85 -3.15 3.26
CA ILE A 738 43.74 -2.03 2.92
C ILE A 738 43.31 -1.30 1.64
N GLN A 739 42.92 -2.04 0.60
CA GLN A 739 42.57 -1.48 -0.70
C GLN A 739 41.24 -0.70 -0.66
N ARG A 740 40.23 -1.22 0.05
CA ARG A 740 38.94 -0.55 0.22
C ARG A 740 39.05 0.64 1.16
N LYS A 741 39.79 0.49 2.27
CA LYS A 741 40.12 1.60 3.20
C LYS A 741 40.90 2.75 2.55
N LYS A 742 41.61 2.51 1.44
CA LYS A 742 42.30 3.59 0.70
C LYS A 742 41.36 4.40 -0.18
N LEU A 743 40.24 3.79 -0.61
CA LEU A 743 39.22 4.45 -1.42
C LEU A 743 38.36 5.38 -0.55
N TYR A 744 37.98 4.88 0.63
CA TYR A 744 37.40 5.65 1.73
C TYR A 744 38.37 6.69 2.28
#